data_AF-A0A6D2KY75-F1
#
_entry.id   AF-A0A6D2KY75-F1
#
_cell.length_a   1.000
_cell.length_b   1.000
_cell.length_c   1.000
_cell.angle_alpha   90.00
_cell.angle_beta   90.00
_cell.angle_gamma   90.00
#
_symmetry.space_group_name_H-M   'P 1'
#
loop_
_entity.id
_entity.type
_entity.pdbx_description
1 polymer ?
#
loop_
_entity_poly.entity_id
_entity_poly.type
_entity_poly.pdbx_seq_one_letter_code
_entity_poly.pdbx_strand_id
1 'polypeptide(L)'
;MLVQDRAAAPSSTLKPPKSQIRELPTHQQIRRFSEPKNLDFSSWFSENVSRIGLFFLFIVTLAALFFLYNTADTASLLCFQSQSTQSLQSLTRPQIKWNSIQVVPDKTSPYANFLTEKWIVVSVTKYPTEELKSLVKIRGWQVLAIGNSITPKDWTLKGSIFLSLDAQAELGYRVLDHLPYDSFVRKTVGYLFAIQHGAKKIYDADDRGQVIDGDLGKHFDVELVGEDAKQEPILQYSHENPNRTVVNPYIHFGQRSVWPRGLPLENVGEINHEEYYTEVFGGKQFIQQGISNGLPDVDSVFYFTRKTTFEAFDVRFDEHSPKVALPQGVMVPVNSFNTLYHSPAFWGLMLPVSVSSMASDVIRGYWGQRLLWELGGCVAVYPPTAHRFDRIEAYPFAEEKDLHVNVGRLIKFLLAWRSEKHSFFETVVDLSFAMAEEGFWSEQDVKFTASWLQDLIAVGYQQPRLMSLELDRPRANIGHGDRKEFVPRKLPSVHLGVEETGTVSTEIGSLIRWRKAFGNVVLVMFCNGPVERTALEWRLLYGRIFKTVVILSSRKNSDLYVEEAKIDHIYKHLPKIFDRYSSAEGFLFVEDDTILNYWNLLQADKTKIWTTDKVSKSWTNVKASGKSDWFSSQAELVKKTVSTMPAHFQVNYKEAAKNNHDALTVCSSEVFYVPKRLVTDFVDLVDLVGDMDLHYKVAMPMFFLSMDSPQNFDPVLGSMVYKKKSSSFNSSSSLYSAQAPAVHPWSISSEQDFIRLVRQMAEGDPLLMELV
;
A
#
# COMPACT_ATOMS: atom_id res chain seq x y z
N MET A 1 -6.56 -82.38 34.23
CA MET A 1 -8.00 -82.07 34.04
C MET A 1 -8.32 -80.91 34.96
N LEU A 2 -8.05 -79.67 34.56
CA LEU A 2 -7.73 -78.64 35.56
C LEU A 2 -8.66 -77.43 35.49
N VAL A 3 -9.76 -77.62 36.21
CA VAL A 3 -10.29 -76.68 37.22
C VAL A 3 -9.29 -76.56 38.38
N GLN A 4 -9.33 -75.43 39.12
CA GLN A 4 -8.52 -75.00 40.30
C GLN A 4 -7.43 -73.96 39.95
N ASP A 5 -7.12 -72.94 40.75
CA ASP A 5 -7.56 -72.52 42.08
C ASP A 5 -7.06 -71.08 42.36
N ARG A 6 -7.76 -70.36 43.25
CA ARG A 6 -7.31 -69.44 44.35
C ARG A 6 -6.27 -68.33 44.07
N ALA A 7 -6.16 -67.24 44.85
CA ALA A 7 -6.94 -66.46 45.81
C ALA A 7 -5.98 -65.36 46.35
N ALA A 8 -6.55 -64.23 46.78
CA ALA A 8 -6.07 -63.26 47.79
C ALA A 8 -4.87 -62.32 47.51
N ALA A 9 -5.09 -61.06 47.88
CA ALA A 9 -4.14 -59.95 48.04
C ALA A 9 -3.42 -59.99 49.43
N PRO A 10 -2.67 -58.97 49.93
CA PRO A 10 -2.11 -57.76 49.30
C PRO A 10 -0.62 -57.45 49.70
N SER A 11 -0.14 -56.28 49.24
CA SER A 11 0.95 -55.43 49.76
C SER A 11 2.35 -55.53 49.13
N SER A 12 2.72 -54.48 48.37
CA SER A 12 3.96 -53.71 48.60
C SER A 12 3.88 -52.38 47.85
N THR A 13 3.91 -51.30 48.62
CA THR A 13 3.94 -49.88 48.27
C THR A 13 5.20 -49.47 47.53
N LEU A 14 5.12 -48.57 46.54
CA LEU A 14 6.22 -47.68 46.11
C LEU A 14 5.67 -46.45 45.36
N LYS A 15 6.20 -45.27 45.71
CA LYS A 15 5.96 -43.93 45.15
C LYS A 15 7.33 -43.21 45.05
N PRO A 16 7.43 -42.08 44.32
CA PRO A 16 8.06 -41.86 43.02
C PRO A 16 9.55 -41.38 43.13
N PRO A 17 10.15 -40.75 42.09
CA PRO A 17 10.34 -39.30 42.24
C PRO A 17 10.23 -38.44 40.96
N LYS A 18 10.04 -37.14 41.22
CA LYS A 18 9.97 -36.00 40.28
C LYS A 18 11.35 -35.34 40.09
N SER A 19 11.51 -34.70 38.92
CA SER A 19 12.25 -33.46 38.58
C SER A 19 13.53 -33.07 39.33
N GLN A 20 14.62 -32.77 38.58
CA GLN A 20 15.52 -31.59 38.74
C GLN A 20 16.70 -31.67 37.73
N ILE A 21 16.90 -30.65 36.89
CA ILE A 21 17.93 -29.57 36.98
C ILE A 21 19.39 -30.07 36.89
N ARG A 22 20.16 -29.57 35.90
CA ARG A 22 21.46 -28.91 36.16
C ARG A 22 22.07 -28.21 34.94
N GLU A 23 22.36 -26.93 35.13
CA GLU A 23 23.41 -26.16 34.47
C GLU A 23 24.82 -26.55 34.99
N LEU A 24 25.82 -26.34 34.12
CA LEU A 24 27.26 -26.05 34.29
C LEU A 24 28.10 -26.74 35.39
N PRO A 25 29.37 -27.02 35.05
CA PRO A 25 30.45 -26.41 35.84
C PRO A 25 31.65 -25.90 35.01
N THR A 26 32.26 -24.85 35.55
CA THR A 26 33.54 -24.24 35.21
C THR A 26 34.74 -24.94 35.89
N HIS A 27 35.89 -24.84 35.24
CA HIS A 27 37.27 -24.80 35.76
C HIS A 27 37.83 -25.94 36.65
N GLN A 28 38.82 -26.65 36.09
CA GLN A 28 40.06 -27.01 36.80
C GLN A 28 41.27 -26.39 36.07
N GLN A 29 42.02 -25.56 36.79
CA GLN A 29 43.38 -25.13 36.46
C GLN A 29 44.38 -25.98 37.25
N ILE A 30 45.55 -26.25 36.64
CA ILE A 30 46.94 -26.16 37.17
C ILE A 30 47.84 -26.68 36.01
N ARG A 31 48.51 -25.81 35.22
CA ARG A 31 49.95 -25.37 35.35
C ARG A 31 50.93 -26.57 35.28
N ARG A 32 51.92 -26.70 34.37
CA ARG A 32 52.88 -25.73 33.79
C ARG A 32 53.71 -26.36 32.63
N PHE A 33 54.00 -25.53 31.63
CA PHE A 33 55.18 -25.43 30.72
C PHE A 33 55.74 -26.65 29.96
N SER A 34 55.61 -26.60 28.63
CA SER A 34 56.75 -26.73 27.72
C SER A 34 56.70 -25.62 26.65
N GLU A 35 57.85 -24.98 26.43
CA GLU A 35 58.07 -23.88 25.47
C GLU A 35 57.97 -24.34 24.00
N PRO A 36 57.75 -23.39 23.07
CA PRO A 36 57.44 -23.69 21.68
C PRO A 36 58.68 -24.17 20.93
N LYS A 37 58.58 -25.34 20.27
CA LYS A 37 59.50 -25.66 19.18
C LYS A 37 59.06 -24.85 17.96
N ASN A 38 59.91 -23.92 17.54
CA ASN A 38 59.86 -23.30 16.21
C ASN A 38 59.74 -24.40 15.16
N LEU A 39 58.54 -24.57 14.60
CA LEU A 39 58.33 -25.40 13.43
C LEU A 39 58.67 -24.57 12.21
N ASP A 40 59.84 -24.90 11.65
CA ASP A 40 60.35 -24.42 10.38
C ASP A 40 59.26 -24.56 9.30
N PHE A 41 58.95 -23.48 8.57
CA PHE A 41 57.87 -23.42 7.57
C PHE A 41 58.01 -24.53 6.52
N SER A 42 59.26 -24.94 6.25
CA SER A 42 59.62 -26.07 5.39
C SER A 42 59.05 -27.41 5.87
N SER A 43 59.07 -27.67 7.18
CA SER A 43 58.55 -28.91 7.78
C SER A 43 57.02 -28.96 7.85
N TRP A 44 56.39 -27.83 8.15
CA TRP A 44 54.92 -27.73 8.14
C TRP A 44 54.34 -27.82 6.73
N PHE A 45 55.02 -27.21 5.74
CA PHE A 45 54.62 -27.28 4.35
C PHE A 45 54.75 -28.70 3.82
N SER A 46 55.86 -29.40 4.09
CA SER A 46 56.10 -30.78 3.62
C SER A 46 55.07 -31.78 4.17
N GLU A 47 54.68 -31.67 5.43
CA GLU A 47 53.66 -32.53 6.05
C GLU A 47 52.24 -32.26 5.53
N ASN A 48 51.97 -31.04 5.05
CA ASN A 48 50.64 -30.63 4.59
C ASN A 48 50.54 -30.46 3.07
N VAL A 49 51.55 -30.81 2.27
CA VAL A 49 51.52 -30.68 0.79
C VAL A 49 50.30 -31.33 0.17
N SER A 50 49.91 -32.52 0.63
CA SER A 50 48.73 -33.23 0.12
C SER A 50 47.42 -32.51 0.46
N ARG A 51 47.33 -31.92 1.66
CA ARG A 51 46.16 -31.14 2.11
C ARG A 51 46.09 -29.78 1.43
N ILE A 52 47.22 -29.11 1.25
CA ILE A 52 47.36 -27.85 0.51
C ILE A 52 47.03 -28.08 -0.96
N GLY A 53 47.49 -29.19 -1.54
CA GLY A 53 47.15 -29.61 -2.90
C GLY A 53 45.66 -29.86 -3.08
N LEU A 54 45.00 -30.53 -2.11
CA LEU A 54 43.54 -30.71 -2.10
C LEU A 54 42.78 -29.39 -1.98
N PHE A 55 43.25 -28.47 -1.13
CA PHE A 55 42.65 -27.14 -0.97
C PHE A 55 42.82 -26.30 -2.23
N PHE A 56 44.00 -26.36 -2.86
CA PHE A 56 44.28 -25.68 -4.12
C PHE A 56 43.45 -26.27 -5.26
N LEU A 57 43.31 -27.60 -5.33
CA LEU A 57 42.44 -28.27 -6.29
C LEU A 57 40.98 -27.83 -6.09
N PHE A 58 40.50 -27.76 -4.84
CA PHE A 58 39.14 -27.30 -4.53
C PHE A 58 38.91 -25.85 -4.96
N ILE A 59 39.87 -24.94 -4.69
CA ILE A 59 39.82 -23.54 -5.14
C ILE A 59 39.86 -23.45 -6.66
N VAL A 60 40.72 -24.23 -7.34
CA VAL A 60 40.77 -24.27 -8.81
C VAL A 60 39.49 -24.84 -9.39
N THR A 61 38.87 -25.82 -8.73
CA THR A 61 37.59 -26.40 -9.17
C THR A 61 36.45 -25.42 -8.99
N LEU A 62 36.41 -24.67 -7.88
CA LEU A 62 35.46 -23.58 -7.65
C LEU A 62 35.68 -22.42 -8.61
N ALA A 63 36.93 -22.04 -8.88
CA ALA A 63 37.27 -21.01 -9.84
C ALA A 63 36.93 -21.45 -11.28
N ALA A 64 37.15 -22.72 -11.62
CA ALA A 64 36.76 -23.30 -12.90
C ALA A 64 35.24 -23.44 -13.01
N LEU A 65 34.52 -23.77 -11.94
CA LEU A 65 33.05 -23.75 -11.91
C LEU A 65 32.52 -22.33 -12.03
N PHE A 66 33.15 -21.35 -11.39
CA PHE A 66 32.77 -19.93 -11.52
C PHE A 66 33.09 -19.38 -12.92
N PHE A 67 34.23 -19.79 -13.51
CA PHE A 67 34.54 -19.46 -14.90
C PHE A 67 33.62 -20.19 -15.87
N LEU A 68 33.30 -21.46 -15.66
CA LEU A 68 32.35 -22.23 -16.47
C LEU A 68 30.91 -21.74 -16.29
N TYR A 69 30.54 -21.20 -15.12
CA TYR A 69 29.25 -20.59 -14.88
C TYR A 69 29.17 -19.23 -15.55
N ASN A 70 30.20 -18.38 -15.45
CA ASN A 70 30.28 -17.11 -16.17
C ASN A 70 30.49 -17.30 -17.69
N THR A 71 31.12 -18.40 -18.13
CA THR A 71 31.19 -18.77 -19.55
C THR A 71 29.97 -19.51 -20.03
N ALA A 72 29.20 -20.17 -19.16
CA ALA A 72 27.85 -20.63 -19.48
C ALA A 72 26.86 -19.47 -19.52
N ASP A 73 27.10 -18.38 -18.76
CA ASP A 73 26.32 -17.14 -18.86
C ASP A 73 26.74 -16.29 -20.07
N THR A 74 28.02 -16.28 -20.44
CA THR A 74 28.44 -15.68 -21.72
C THR A 74 28.14 -16.58 -22.92
N ALA A 75 28.09 -17.91 -22.78
CA ALA A 75 27.63 -18.83 -23.81
C ALA A 75 26.10 -18.94 -23.87
N SER A 76 25.38 -18.64 -22.77
CA SER A 76 23.93 -18.41 -22.78
C SER A 76 23.65 -17.05 -23.41
N LEU A 77 24.41 -15.99 -23.12
CA LEU A 77 24.36 -14.70 -23.81
C LEU A 77 24.75 -14.81 -25.29
N LEU A 78 25.74 -15.64 -25.64
CA LEU A 78 26.12 -15.95 -27.02
C LEU A 78 25.15 -16.94 -27.67
N CYS A 79 24.43 -17.77 -26.92
CA CYS A 79 23.29 -18.55 -27.40
C CYS A 79 22.04 -17.69 -27.58
N PHE A 80 21.86 -16.65 -26.77
CA PHE A 80 20.82 -15.64 -26.94
C PHE A 80 21.17 -14.72 -28.11
N GLN A 81 22.45 -14.37 -28.31
CA GLN A 81 22.93 -13.70 -29.52
C GLN A 81 22.95 -14.61 -30.76
N SER A 82 23.20 -15.90 -30.61
CA SER A 82 23.20 -16.85 -31.74
C SER A 82 21.79 -17.30 -32.11
N GLN A 83 20.84 -17.35 -31.16
CA GLN A 83 19.40 -17.44 -31.44
C GLN A 83 18.86 -16.14 -32.04
N SER A 84 19.39 -14.97 -31.66
CA SER A 84 19.07 -13.71 -32.35
C SER A 84 19.75 -13.56 -33.72
N THR A 85 20.75 -14.39 -34.06
CA THR A 85 21.38 -14.43 -35.39
C THR A 85 21.03 -15.67 -36.23
N GLN A 86 20.28 -16.63 -35.70
CA GLN A 86 19.69 -17.74 -36.45
C GLN A 86 18.28 -17.39 -36.96
N SER A 87 18.20 -16.36 -37.82
CA SER A 87 17.36 -16.31 -39.02
C SER A 87 17.40 -14.92 -39.63
N LEU A 88 18.55 -14.50 -40.16
CA LEU A 88 18.60 -13.45 -41.19
C LEU A 88 18.06 -14.02 -42.51
N GLN A 89 16.81 -14.52 -42.51
CA GLN A 89 15.97 -14.38 -43.68
C GLN A 89 15.56 -12.91 -43.72
N SER A 90 15.86 -12.21 -44.80
CA SER A 90 15.37 -10.85 -44.99
C SER A 90 13.85 -10.84 -44.81
N LEU A 91 13.36 -10.15 -43.79
CA LEU A 91 11.93 -10.02 -43.54
C LEU A 91 11.28 -9.48 -44.81
N THR A 92 10.36 -10.24 -45.41
CA THR A 92 9.79 -9.84 -46.70
C THR A 92 8.53 -9.03 -46.46
N ARG A 93 8.50 -7.79 -46.95
CA ARG A 93 7.32 -6.95 -46.83
C ARG A 93 6.18 -7.49 -47.70
N PRO A 94 4.98 -7.74 -47.15
CA PRO A 94 3.86 -8.25 -47.94
C PRO A 94 3.39 -7.18 -48.94
N GLN A 95 3.28 -7.57 -50.21
CA GLN A 95 2.75 -6.73 -51.28
C GLN A 95 1.29 -7.10 -51.53
N ILE A 96 0.37 -6.28 -51.00
CA ILE A 96 -1.06 -6.55 -51.05
C ILE A 96 -1.70 -5.73 -52.17
N LYS A 97 -2.41 -6.39 -53.09
CA LYS A 97 -3.18 -5.75 -54.14
C LYS A 97 -4.59 -5.43 -53.65
N TRP A 98 -4.73 -4.35 -52.87
CA TRP A 98 -5.98 -3.96 -52.20
C TRP A 98 -7.22 -3.99 -53.10
N ASN A 99 -7.12 -3.48 -54.32
CA ASN A 99 -8.24 -3.38 -55.27
C ASN A 99 -8.68 -4.73 -55.88
N SER A 100 -7.94 -5.82 -55.63
CA SER A 100 -8.21 -7.13 -56.23
C SER A 100 -8.87 -8.13 -55.27
N ILE A 101 -9.06 -7.73 -54.01
CA ILE A 101 -9.61 -8.59 -52.96
C ILE A 101 -11.08 -8.85 -53.24
N GLN A 102 -11.42 -10.13 -53.40
CA GLN A 102 -12.79 -10.57 -53.62
C GLN A 102 -13.56 -10.63 -52.30
N VAL A 103 -14.83 -10.27 -52.36
CA VAL A 103 -15.77 -10.45 -51.23
C VAL A 103 -15.92 -11.93 -50.95
N VAL A 104 -15.81 -12.31 -49.68
CA VAL A 104 -16.07 -13.68 -49.20
C VAL A 104 -17.46 -13.65 -48.57
N PRO A 105 -18.52 -14.12 -49.27
CA PRO A 105 -19.85 -14.21 -48.69
C PRO A 105 -19.96 -15.46 -47.81
N ASP A 106 -20.68 -15.35 -46.70
CA ASP A 106 -21.09 -16.52 -45.92
C ASP A 106 -22.21 -17.24 -46.68
N LYS A 107 -21.88 -18.38 -47.28
CA LYS A 107 -22.83 -19.26 -47.99
C LYS A 107 -23.07 -20.57 -47.27
N THR A 108 -22.21 -20.90 -46.31
CA THR A 108 -22.09 -22.23 -45.70
C THR A 108 -22.70 -22.24 -44.32
N SER A 109 -22.62 -21.13 -43.56
CA SER A 109 -23.18 -21.10 -42.23
C SER A 109 -24.72 -21.01 -42.26
N PRO A 110 -25.42 -21.61 -41.28
CA PRO A 110 -26.86 -21.48 -41.15
C PRO A 110 -27.31 -20.05 -40.80
N TYR A 111 -26.36 -19.14 -40.53
CA TYR A 111 -26.59 -17.77 -40.13
C TYR A 111 -26.34 -16.77 -41.25
N ALA A 112 -26.09 -17.20 -42.49
CA ALA A 112 -25.78 -16.35 -43.65
C ALA A 112 -26.68 -15.11 -43.82
N ASN A 113 -27.97 -15.21 -43.48
CA ASN A 113 -28.94 -14.10 -43.59
C ASN A 113 -29.18 -13.33 -42.28
N PHE A 114 -28.54 -13.73 -41.18
CA PHE A 114 -28.68 -13.08 -39.88
C PHE A 114 -27.78 -11.84 -39.83
N LEU A 115 -28.36 -10.69 -39.50
CA LEU A 115 -27.64 -9.43 -39.37
C LEU A 115 -28.01 -8.75 -38.05
N THR A 116 -27.01 -8.23 -37.34
CA THR A 116 -27.21 -7.39 -36.16
C THR A 116 -26.03 -6.47 -35.96
N GLU A 117 -26.27 -5.31 -35.35
CA GLU A 117 -25.24 -4.29 -35.15
C GLU A 117 -24.43 -4.49 -33.87
N LYS A 118 -24.94 -5.25 -32.91
CA LYS A 118 -24.41 -5.36 -31.54
C LYS A 118 -24.04 -6.81 -31.21
N TRP A 119 -22.75 -7.07 -31.05
CA TRP A 119 -22.20 -8.41 -30.85
C TRP A 119 -21.40 -8.51 -29.57
N ILE A 120 -21.53 -9.64 -28.86
CA ILE A 120 -20.66 -10.05 -27.76
C ILE A 120 -19.84 -11.23 -28.28
N VAL A 121 -18.53 -11.09 -28.37
CA VAL A 121 -17.65 -12.16 -28.87
C VAL A 121 -16.86 -12.73 -27.71
N VAL A 122 -16.93 -14.05 -27.54
CA VAL A 122 -16.33 -14.77 -26.41
C VAL A 122 -15.68 -16.06 -26.88
N SER A 123 -14.49 -16.39 -26.34
CA SER A 123 -13.89 -17.70 -26.54
C SER A 123 -14.38 -18.64 -25.45
N VAL A 124 -14.72 -19.87 -25.82
CA VAL A 124 -15.20 -20.89 -24.88
C VAL A 124 -14.26 -22.09 -24.90
N THR A 125 -13.99 -22.63 -23.72
CA THR A 125 -13.15 -23.83 -23.53
C THR A 125 -13.89 -24.93 -22.75
N LYS A 126 -14.85 -24.53 -21.90
CA LYS A 126 -15.62 -25.40 -21.01
C LYS A 126 -17.10 -25.33 -21.34
N TYR A 127 -17.90 -26.18 -20.70
CA TYR A 127 -19.36 -26.08 -20.78
C TYR A 127 -19.86 -24.71 -20.30
N PRO A 128 -21.03 -24.24 -20.81
CA PRO A 128 -21.56 -22.93 -20.47
C PRO A 128 -21.71 -22.68 -18.97
N THR A 129 -20.99 -21.66 -18.50
CA THR A 129 -21.02 -21.16 -17.11
C THR A 129 -22.24 -20.27 -16.86
N GLU A 130 -22.54 -19.95 -15.61
CA GLU A 130 -23.60 -18.98 -15.28
C GLU A 130 -23.25 -17.57 -15.78
N GLU A 131 -21.96 -17.23 -15.77
CA GLU A 131 -21.42 -16.00 -16.30
C GLU A 131 -21.72 -15.87 -17.81
N LEU A 132 -21.40 -16.91 -18.60
CA LEU A 132 -21.72 -16.92 -20.02
C LEU A 132 -23.24 -16.92 -20.30
N LYS A 133 -24.04 -17.65 -19.51
CA LYS A 133 -25.50 -17.60 -19.61
C LYS A 133 -26.06 -16.21 -19.32
N SER A 134 -25.40 -15.42 -18.48
CA SER A 134 -25.80 -14.03 -18.21
C SER A 134 -25.59 -13.12 -19.42
N LEU A 135 -24.51 -13.31 -20.18
CA LEU A 135 -24.23 -12.53 -21.40
C LEU A 135 -25.33 -12.72 -22.46
N VAL A 136 -25.86 -13.94 -22.61
CA VAL A 136 -26.95 -14.23 -23.55
C VAL A 136 -28.26 -13.53 -23.18
N LYS A 137 -28.44 -13.15 -21.91
CA LYS A 137 -29.64 -12.45 -21.43
C LYS A 137 -29.59 -10.94 -21.69
N ILE A 138 -28.45 -10.39 -22.10
CA ILE A 138 -28.28 -8.96 -22.38
C ILE A 138 -29.11 -8.61 -23.62
N ARG A 139 -30.13 -7.77 -23.43
CA ARG A 139 -31.11 -7.46 -24.48
C ARG A 139 -30.49 -6.69 -25.62
N GLY A 140 -30.79 -7.10 -26.85
CA GLY A 140 -30.34 -6.41 -28.07
C GLY A 140 -28.90 -6.72 -28.48
N TRP A 141 -28.24 -7.66 -27.81
CA TRP A 141 -26.89 -8.12 -28.16
C TRP A 141 -26.91 -9.60 -28.57
N GLN A 142 -26.18 -9.95 -29.63
CA GLN A 142 -25.98 -11.34 -30.03
C GLN A 142 -24.67 -11.88 -29.48
N VAL A 143 -24.73 -12.96 -28.70
CA VAL A 143 -23.53 -13.67 -28.24
C VAL A 143 -23.02 -14.60 -29.33
N LEU A 144 -21.72 -14.51 -29.61
CA LEU A 144 -20.96 -15.36 -30.51
C LEU A 144 -19.86 -16.07 -29.72
N ALA A 145 -20.03 -17.37 -29.50
CA ALA A 145 -19.11 -18.24 -28.80
C ALA A 145 -18.17 -18.95 -29.78
N ILE A 146 -16.87 -18.78 -29.59
CA ILE A 146 -15.82 -19.33 -30.44
C ILE A 146 -15.13 -20.48 -29.73
N GLY A 147 -15.33 -21.70 -30.25
CA GLY A 147 -14.70 -22.90 -29.71
C GLY A 147 -13.25 -23.06 -30.15
N ASN A 148 -12.49 -23.79 -29.33
CA ASN A 148 -11.13 -24.24 -29.62
C ASN A 148 -11.05 -25.77 -29.55
N SER A 149 -9.86 -26.36 -29.69
CA SER A 149 -9.70 -27.83 -29.68
C SER A 149 -10.05 -28.51 -28.35
N ILE A 150 -10.13 -27.76 -27.26
CA ILE A 150 -10.49 -28.27 -25.92
C ILE A 150 -12.01 -28.19 -25.68
N THR A 151 -12.74 -27.39 -26.47
CA THR A 151 -14.18 -27.21 -26.28
C THR A 151 -14.93 -28.53 -26.43
N PRO A 152 -15.87 -28.87 -25.52
CA PRO A 152 -16.70 -30.07 -25.65
C PRO A 152 -17.39 -30.16 -27.01
N LYS A 153 -17.42 -31.35 -27.61
CA LYS A 153 -18.01 -31.54 -28.95
C LYS A 153 -19.52 -31.33 -28.98
N ASP A 154 -20.20 -31.56 -27.86
CA ASP A 154 -21.63 -31.38 -27.64
C ASP A 154 -21.97 -30.02 -27.01
N TRP A 155 -21.04 -29.07 -27.06
CA TRP A 155 -21.25 -27.73 -26.52
C TRP A 155 -22.46 -27.05 -27.16
N THR A 156 -23.38 -26.55 -26.32
CA THR A 156 -24.55 -25.83 -26.79
C THR A 156 -25.03 -24.84 -25.73
N LEU A 157 -25.45 -23.65 -26.18
CA LEU A 157 -26.08 -22.64 -25.34
C LEU A 157 -27.15 -21.90 -26.14
N LYS A 158 -28.41 -22.05 -25.72
CA LYS A 158 -29.56 -21.42 -26.38
C LYS A 158 -29.43 -19.89 -26.33
N GLY A 159 -29.55 -19.25 -27.49
CA GLY A 159 -29.45 -17.79 -27.64
C GLY A 159 -28.05 -17.30 -28.02
N SER A 160 -27.05 -18.18 -28.06
CA SER A 160 -25.74 -17.90 -28.65
C SER A 160 -25.60 -18.53 -30.04
N ILE A 161 -24.76 -17.93 -30.87
CA ILE A 161 -24.20 -18.55 -32.07
C ILE A 161 -22.89 -19.23 -31.64
N PHE A 162 -22.72 -20.51 -31.96
CA PHE A 162 -21.51 -21.25 -31.66
C PHE A 162 -20.75 -21.60 -32.94
N LEU A 163 -19.48 -21.25 -32.99
CA LEU A 163 -18.57 -21.64 -34.08
C LEU A 163 -17.56 -22.65 -33.55
N SER A 164 -17.81 -23.94 -33.85
CA SER A 164 -16.84 -25.02 -33.64
C SER A 164 -15.62 -24.87 -34.55
N LEU A 165 -14.55 -25.63 -34.33
CA LEU A 165 -13.39 -25.63 -35.23
C LEU A 165 -13.75 -25.99 -36.67
N ASP A 166 -14.65 -26.96 -36.86
CA ASP A 166 -15.11 -27.36 -38.19
C ASP A 166 -15.91 -26.24 -38.86
N ALA A 167 -16.83 -25.62 -38.12
CA ALA A 167 -17.60 -24.48 -38.62
C ALA A 167 -16.70 -23.29 -38.96
N GLN A 168 -15.65 -23.03 -38.16
CA GLN A 168 -14.66 -22.00 -38.44
C GLN A 168 -13.92 -22.28 -39.76
N ALA A 169 -13.52 -23.53 -40.02
CA ALA A 169 -12.80 -23.92 -41.24
C ALA A 169 -13.64 -23.70 -42.52
N GLU A 170 -14.97 -23.79 -42.42
CA GLU A 170 -15.89 -23.61 -43.54
C GLU A 170 -16.15 -22.15 -43.93
N LEU A 171 -15.68 -21.17 -43.14
CA LEU A 171 -15.89 -19.74 -43.38
C LEU A 171 -14.99 -19.18 -44.50
N GLY A 172 -13.88 -19.87 -44.82
CA GLY A 172 -12.97 -19.48 -45.90
C GLY A 172 -12.16 -18.22 -45.64
N TYR A 173 -11.98 -17.82 -44.38
CA TYR A 173 -11.12 -16.69 -44.01
C TYR A 173 -9.64 -17.06 -44.08
N ARG A 174 -8.80 -16.14 -44.58
CA ARG A 174 -7.35 -16.31 -44.70
C ARG A 174 -6.64 -16.34 -43.35
N VAL A 175 -7.22 -15.72 -42.32
CA VAL A 175 -6.64 -15.74 -40.96
C VAL A 175 -6.58 -17.15 -40.36
N LEU A 176 -7.44 -18.08 -40.80
CA LEU A 176 -7.52 -19.44 -40.25
C LEU A 176 -6.19 -20.21 -40.38
N ASP A 177 -5.44 -19.96 -41.46
CA ASP A 177 -4.16 -20.62 -41.73
C ASP A 177 -3.07 -20.29 -40.69
N HIS A 178 -3.26 -19.23 -39.89
CA HIS A 178 -2.30 -18.74 -38.92
C HIS A 178 -2.67 -19.08 -37.47
N LEU A 179 -3.92 -19.48 -37.22
CA LEU A 179 -4.47 -19.55 -35.88
C LEU A 179 -4.18 -20.89 -35.18
N PRO A 180 -3.59 -20.87 -33.97
CA PRO A 180 -3.41 -22.10 -33.19
C PRO A 180 -4.76 -22.74 -32.82
N TYR A 181 -4.81 -24.07 -32.74
CA TYR A 181 -6.04 -24.82 -32.43
C TYR A 181 -6.54 -24.62 -31.00
N ASP A 182 -5.61 -24.52 -30.05
CA ASP A 182 -5.88 -24.35 -28.62
C ASP A 182 -5.50 -22.93 -28.15
N SER A 183 -6.31 -21.93 -28.49
CA SER A 183 -6.08 -20.57 -28.00
C SER A 183 -7.34 -19.71 -28.10
N PHE A 184 -7.48 -18.76 -27.17
CA PHE A 184 -8.52 -17.73 -27.23
C PHE A 184 -8.29 -16.74 -28.39
N VAL A 185 -7.08 -16.68 -28.96
CA VAL A 185 -6.73 -15.84 -30.11
C VAL A 185 -7.63 -16.13 -31.33
N ARG A 186 -8.27 -17.30 -31.36
CA ARG A 186 -9.33 -17.66 -32.32
C ARG A 186 -10.54 -16.72 -32.30
N LYS A 187 -10.73 -15.89 -31.26
CA LYS A 187 -11.71 -14.78 -31.30
C LYS A 187 -11.58 -13.90 -32.53
N THR A 188 -10.38 -13.82 -33.12
CA THR A 188 -10.16 -13.16 -34.42
C THR A 188 -11.14 -13.62 -35.51
N VAL A 189 -11.47 -14.92 -35.57
CA VAL A 189 -12.48 -15.46 -36.49
C VAL A 189 -13.87 -14.93 -36.14
N GLY A 190 -14.20 -14.91 -34.85
CA GLY A 190 -15.47 -14.38 -34.36
C GLY A 190 -15.65 -12.89 -34.67
N TYR A 191 -14.58 -12.10 -34.62
CA TYR A 191 -14.64 -10.69 -35.01
C TYR A 191 -14.96 -10.54 -36.50
N LEU A 192 -14.29 -11.27 -37.40
CA LEU A 192 -14.62 -11.24 -38.83
C LEU A 192 -16.04 -11.68 -39.10
N PHE A 193 -16.49 -12.75 -38.45
CA PHE A 193 -17.87 -13.22 -38.55
C PHE A 193 -18.84 -12.13 -38.10
N ALA A 194 -18.67 -11.53 -36.92
CA ALA A 194 -19.52 -10.45 -36.45
C ALA A 194 -19.57 -9.27 -37.45
N ILE A 195 -18.41 -8.87 -38.00
CA ILE A 195 -18.31 -7.80 -39.00
C ILE A 195 -19.05 -8.15 -40.29
N GLN A 196 -18.85 -9.37 -40.80
CA GLN A 196 -19.55 -9.89 -41.98
C GLN A 196 -21.07 -9.88 -41.78
N HIS A 197 -21.52 -10.14 -40.55
CA HIS A 197 -22.92 -10.15 -40.14
C HIS A 197 -23.43 -8.81 -39.58
N GLY A 198 -22.82 -7.69 -40.01
CA GLY A 198 -23.37 -6.34 -39.83
C GLY A 198 -22.97 -5.64 -38.53
N ALA A 199 -21.96 -6.13 -37.80
CA ALA A 199 -21.52 -5.49 -36.57
C ALA A 199 -21.17 -4.01 -36.78
N LYS A 200 -21.62 -3.18 -35.85
CA LYS A 200 -21.13 -1.81 -35.65
C LYS A 200 -20.49 -1.63 -34.28
N LYS A 201 -20.83 -2.51 -33.32
CA LYS A 201 -20.30 -2.56 -31.96
C LYS A 201 -19.96 -4.01 -31.61
N ILE A 202 -18.74 -4.24 -31.14
CA ILE A 202 -18.28 -5.56 -30.67
C ILE A 202 -17.80 -5.41 -29.24
N TYR A 203 -18.46 -6.08 -28.31
CA TYR A 203 -17.98 -6.26 -26.94
C TYR A 203 -17.11 -7.53 -26.89
N ASP A 204 -15.81 -7.31 -26.73
CA ASP A 204 -14.79 -8.34 -26.59
C ASP A 204 -14.78 -8.86 -25.14
N ALA A 205 -15.34 -10.06 -24.94
CA ALA A 205 -15.69 -10.61 -23.63
C ALA A 205 -14.87 -11.86 -23.26
N ASP A 206 -14.80 -12.13 -21.95
CA ASP A 206 -14.35 -13.40 -21.34
C ASP A 206 -15.56 -14.20 -20.83
N ASP A 207 -15.48 -15.54 -20.90
CA ASP A 207 -16.57 -16.44 -20.49
C ASP A 207 -16.74 -16.57 -18.97
N ARG A 208 -15.89 -15.85 -18.21
CA ARG A 208 -15.87 -15.77 -16.74
C ARG A 208 -16.36 -14.43 -16.18
N GLY A 209 -16.63 -13.44 -17.03
CA GLY A 209 -17.07 -12.10 -16.62
C GLY A 209 -18.59 -11.95 -16.67
N GLN A 210 -19.18 -11.32 -15.66
CA GLN A 210 -20.58 -10.87 -15.69
C GLN A 210 -20.61 -9.37 -15.94
N VAL A 211 -21.41 -8.91 -16.89
CA VAL A 211 -21.71 -7.47 -17.04
C VAL A 211 -22.57 -7.04 -15.86
N ILE A 212 -22.14 -6.02 -15.11
CA ILE A 212 -22.87 -5.49 -13.96
C ILE A 212 -24.26 -5.04 -14.43
N ASP A 213 -25.31 -5.37 -13.65
CA ASP A 213 -26.72 -5.12 -14.00
C ASP A 213 -27.22 -5.75 -15.31
N GLY A 214 -26.38 -6.43 -16.09
CA GLY A 214 -26.74 -7.04 -17.37
C GLY A 214 -27.04 -6.04 -18.49
N ASP A 215 -26.48 -4.83 -18.44
CA ASP A 215 -26.74 -3.77 -19.43
C ASP A 215 -25.46 -3.04 -19.88
N LEU A 216 -24.98 -3.37 -21.08
CA LEU A 216 -23.82 -2.70 -21.69
C LEU A 216 -24.08 -1.23 -22.04
N GLY A 217 -25.32 -0.82 -22.33
CA GLY A 217 -25.66 0.57 -22.66
C GLY A 217 -25.65 1.50 -21.46
N LYS A 218 -25.86 0.96 -20.25
CA LYS A 218 -25.69 1.70 -19.00
C LYS A 218 -24.22 2.02 -18.74
N HIS A 219 -23.33 1.08 -19.01
CA HIS A 219 -21.93 1.11 -18.61
C HIS A 219 -20.97 1.65 -19.67
N PHE A 220 -21.29 1.53 -20.94
CA PHE A 220 -20.47 2.00 -22.06
C PHE A 220 -21.21 3.04 -22.90
N ASP A 221 -20.47 3.87 -23.63
CA ASP A 221 -21.05 4.74 -24.65
C ASP A 221 -21.26 3.93 -25.93
N VAL A 222 -22.42 3.26 -26.02
CA VAL A 222 -22.79 2.43 -27.17
C VAL A 222 -23.11 3.27 -28.41
N GLU A 223 -23.59 4.50 -28.25
CA GLU A 223 -23.77 5.44 -29.36
C GLU A 223 -22.83 6.64 -29.18
N LEU A 224 -21.94 6.85 -30.16
CA LEU A 224 -20.94 7.93 -30.16
C LEU A 224 -21.37 9.15 -30.98
N VAL A 225 -22.35 8.99 -31.87
CA VAL A 225 -22.84 10.03 -32.78
C VAL A 225 -24.36 9.93 -32.87
N GLY A 226 -25.04 11.07 -33.05
CA GLY A 226 -26.49 11.15 -33.18
C GLY A 226 -27.19 11.70 -31.95
N GLU A 227 -28.53 11.72 -31.98
CA GLU A 227 -29.37 12.25 -30.88
C GLU A 227 -29.22 11.43 -29.59
N ASP A 228 -28.95 10.12 -29.71
CA ASP A 228 -28.77 9.21 -28.58
C ASP A 228 -27.33 9.22 -28.00
N ALA A 229 -26.41 9.97 -28.61
CA ALA A 229 -25.03 10.03 -28.13
C ALA A 229 -24.93 10.87 -26.85
N LYS A 230 -24.28 10.34 -25.81
CA LYS A 230 -24.01 11.08 -24.57
C LYS A 230 -23.02 12.21 -24.88
N GLN A 231 -23.49 13.46 -24.86
CA GLN A 231 -22.72 14.68 -25.16
C GLN A 231 -21.91 15.21 -23.95
N GLU A 232 -21.82 14.44 -22.87
CA GLU A 232 -21.12 14.86 -21.66
C GLU A 232 -19.60 14.99 -21.90
N PRO A 233 -18.95 16.02 -21.35
CA PRO A 233 -17.50 16.11 -21.33
C PRO A 233 -16.88 14.88 -20.67
N ILE A 234 -15.77 14.41 -21.22
CA ILE A 234 -15.00 13.28 -20.72
C ILE A 234 -13.72 13.85 -20.11
N LEU A 235 -13.35 13.38 -18.91
CA LEU A 235 -12.05 13.74 -18.34
C LEU A 235 -10.93 13.15 -19.21
N GLN A 236 -9.83 13.86 -19.37
CA GLN A 236 -8.65 13.39 -20.08
C GLN A 236 -7.42 13.60 -19.20
N TYR A 237 -6.53 12.59 -19.15
CA TYR A 237 -5.26 12.69 -18.44
C TYR A 237 -4.42 13.88 -18.92
N SER A 238 -3.63 14.47 -18.02
CA SER A 238 -2.76 15.58 -18.39
C SER A 238 -1.66 15.14 -19.37
N HIS A 239 -1.42 15.97 -20.38
CA HIS A 239 -0.28 15.86 -21.29
C HIS A 239 0.84 16.86 -21.00
N GLU A 240 0.83 17.52 -19.84
CA GLU A 240 1.83 18.54 -19.47
C GLU A 240 3.23 17.92 -19.32
N ASN A 241 3.33 16.69 -18.80
CA ASN A 241 4.60 15.98 -18.67
C ASN A 241 4.87 15.08 -19.89
N PRO A 242 5.76 15.45 -20.82
CA PRO A 242 6.05 14.64 -22.01
C PRO A 242 6.77 13.33 -21.70
N ASN A 243 7.38 13.18 -20.52
CA ASN A 243 8.06 11.96 -20.10
C ASN A 243 7.09 10.89 -19.60
N ARG A 244 5.83 11.26 -19.32
CA ARG A 244 4.81 10.32 -18.87
C ARG A 244 4.12 9.70 -20.08
N THR A 245 4.51 8.47 -20.39
CA THR A 245 4.11 7.76 -21.62
C THR A 245 3.07 6.67 -21.39
N VAL A 246 2.86 6.28 -20.14
CA VAL A 246 1.94 5.22 -19.73
C VAL A 246 1.29 5.59 -18.40
N VAL A 247 0.08 5.10 -18.15
CA VAL A 247 -0.63 5.32 -16.88
C VAL A 247 -1.24 4.04 -16.35
N ASN A 248 -1.31 3.94 -15.02
CA ASN A 248 -2.14 2.95 -14.34
C ASN A 248 -3.56 3.52 -14.16
N PRO A 249 -4.57 3.05 -14.92
CA PRO A 249 -5.91 3.62 -14.85
C PRO A 249 -6.60 3.27 -13.54
N TYR A 250 -6.23 2.16 -12.87
CA TYR A 250 -6.90 1.68 -11.66
C TYR A 250 -6.84 2.69 -10.50
N ILE A 251 -5.82 3.55 -10.48
CA ILE A 251 -5.69 4.65 -9.53
C ILE A 251 -6.88 5.62 -9.64
N HIS A 252 -7.28 5.99 -10.86
CA HIS A 252 -8.43 6.88 -11.12
C HIS A 252 -9.76 6.27 -10.66
N PHE A 253 -9.82 4.95 -10.49
CA PHE A 253 -11.00 4.23 -10.02
C PHE A 253 -10.82 3.71 -8.59
N GLY A 254 -9.99 4.39 -7.80
CA GLY A 254 -9.89 4.20 -6.35
C GLY A 254 -8.90 3.13 -5.88
N GLN A 255 -8.25 2.42 -6.81
CA GLN A 255 -7.33 1.31 -6.51
C GLN A 255 -5.88 1.69 -6.79
N ARG A 256 -5.20 2.25 -5.78
CA ARG A 256 -3.81 2.75 -5.90
C ARG A 256 -2.75 1.66 -5.95
N SER A 257 -3.04 0.51 -5.36
CA SER A 257 -2.09 -0.59 -5.22
C SER A 257 -2.21 -1.68 -6.28
N VAL A 258 -3.24 -1.60 -7.13
CA VAL A 258 -3.54 -2.59 -8.15
C VAL A 258 -3.12 -2.01 -9.49
N TRP A 259 -2.52 -2.83 -10.35
CA TRP A 259 -2.13 -2.40 -11.69
C TRP A 259 -2.61 -3.41 -12.74
N PRO A 260 -2.92 -2.94 -13.96
CA PRO A 260 -3.32 -3.82 -15.04
C PRO A 260 -2.15 -4.65 -15.55
N ARG A 261 -2.45 -5.89 -15.99
CA ARG A 261 -1.50 -6.72 -16.74
C ARG A 261 -1.00 -5.95 -17.96
N GLY A 262 0.32 -5.93 -18.14
CA GLY A 262 0.94 -5.18 -19.24
C GLY A 262 1.30 -3.74 -18.92
N LEU A 263 1.13 -3.27 -17.69
CA LEU A 263 1.81 -2.05 -17.24
C LEU A 263 3.32 -2.36 -17.08
N PRO A 264 4.24 -1.52 -17.59
CA PRO A 264 5.67 -1.71 -17.34
C PRO A 264 5.94 -1.73 -15.83
N LEU A 265 6.69 -2.73 -15.36
CA LEU A 265 6.94 -2.93 -13.92
C LEU A 265 7.66 -1.73 -13.30
N GLU A 266 8.47 -0.99 -14.08
CA GLU A 266 9.10 0.25 -13.65
C GLU A 266 8.11 1.37 -13.29
N ASN A 267 6.88 1.32 -13.81
CA ASN A 267 5.82 2.31 -13.54
C ASN A 267 4.85 1.87 -12.43
N VAL A 268 4.92 0.63 -11.94
CA VAL A 268 4.02 0.10 -10.90
C VAL A 268 4.11 0.87 -9.58
N GLY A 269 5.27 1.48 -9.30
CA GLY A 269 5.48 2.31 -8.10
C GLY A 269 4.77 3.68 -8.12
N GLU A 270 4.23 4.11 -9.25
CA GLU A 270 3.50 5.37 -9.39
C GLU A 270 2.08 5.24 -8.84
N ILE A 271 1.90 5.44 -7.52
CA ILE A 271 0.63 5.21 -6.81
C ILE A 271 -0.22 6.47 -6.56
N ASN A 272 0.27 7.64 -6.99
CA ASN A 272 -0.39 8.92 -6.74
C ASN A 272 -1.55 9.14 -7.71
N HIS A 273 -2.63 9.75 -7.21
CA HIS A 273 -3.73 10.20 -8.07
C HIS A 273 -3.28 11.38 -8.93
N GLU A 274 -4.02 11.63 -10.01
CA GLU A 274 -3.76 12.77 -10.89
C GLU A 274 -4.01 14.08 -10.14
N GLU A 275 -3.07 15.03 -10.24
CA GLU A 275 -3.25 16.36 -9.66
C GLU A 275 -4.43 17.11 -10.29
N TYR A 276 -4.57 16.99 -11.61
CA TYR A 276 -5.68 17.56 -12.37
C TYR A 276 -5.85 16.85 -13.71
N TYR A 277 -7.07 16.90 -14.23
CA TYR A 277 -7.44 16.44 -15.56
C TYR A 277 -7.74 17.64 -16.47
N THR A 278 -7.87 17.37 -17.77
CA THR A 278 -8.53 18.26 -18.72
C THR A 278 -9.87 17.67 -19.14
N GLU A 279 -10.68 18.41 -19.89
CA GLU A 279 -11.95 17.92 -20.44
C GLU A 279 -11.93 17.91 -21.97
N VAL A 280 -12.46 16.84 -22.56
CA VAL A 280 -12.66 16.72 -24.02
C VAL A 280 -14.09 16.30 -24.33
N PHE A 281 -14.59 16.69 -25.51
CA PHE A 281 -15.89 16.21 -25.98
C PHE A 281 -15.82 14.73 -26.37
N GLY A 282 -16.88 13.99 -26.05
CA GLY A 282 -17.05 12.61 -26.50
C GLY A 282 -17.25 12.48 -28.02
N GLY A 283 -17.34 11.24 -28.48
CA GLY A 283 -17.58 10.85 -29.86
C GLY A 283 -16.37 10.22 -30.57
N LYS A 284 -15.20 10.19 -29.93
CA LYS A 284 -13.94 9.66 -30.48
C LYS A 284 -13.34 8.48 -29.71
N GLN A 285 -14.02 8.03 -28.66
CA GLN A 285 -13.65 6.89 -27.84
C GLN A 285 -14.02 5.56 -28.54
N PHE A 286 -13.35 5.27 -29.66
CA PHE A 286 -13.63 4.10 -30.49
C PHE A 286 -13.24 2.78 -29.83
N ILE A 287 -12.37 2.82 -28.83
CA ILE A 287 -12.02 1.69 -27.97
C ILE A 287 -12.32 2.09 -26.52
N GLN A 288 -13.18 1.31 -25.87
CA GLN A 288 -13.64 1.58 -24.51
C GLN A 288 -13.28 0.39 -23.62
N GLN A 289 -12.31 0.58 -22.74
CA GLN A 289 -11.88 -0.44 -21.79
C GLN A 289 -12.70 -0.30 -20.51
N GLY A 290 -13.48 -1.33 -20.15
CA GLY A 290 -14.18 -1.39 -18.87
C GLY A 290 -13.30 -1.96 -17.77
N ILE A 291 -13.53 -1.52 -16.54
CA ILE A 291 -12.93 -2.13 -15.35
C ILE A 291 -13.76 -3.31 -14.85
N SER A 292 -13.08 -4.32 -14.33
CA SER A 292 -13.72 -5.49 -13.72
C SER A 292 -13.52 -5.49 -12.21
N ASN A 293 -14.61 -5.51 -11.45
CA ASN A 293 -14.59 -5.88 -10.04
C ASN A 293 -14.28 -7.38 -9.86
N GLY A 294 -14.00 -7.80 -8.63
CA GLY A 294 -13.63 -9.17 -8.29
C GLY A 294 -12.16 -9.43 -8.59
N LEU A 295 -11.87 -10.16 -9.66
CA LEU A 295 -10.53 -10.37 -10.22
C LEU A 295 -10.33 -9.48 -11.47
N PRO A 296 -9.78 -8.26 -11.31
CA PRO A 296 -9.43 -7.40 -12.44
C PRO A 296 -8.38 -8.03 -13.37
N ASP A 297 -8.06 -7.36 -14.48
CA ASP A 297 -6.89 -7.77 -15.28
C ASP A 297 -5.66 -7.42 -14.46
N VAL A 298 -4.93 -8.42 -14.00
CA VAL A 298 -3.71 -8.26 -13.22
C VAL A 298 -2.71 -9.30 -13.71
N ASP A 299 -1.43 -8.94 -13.70
CA ASP A 299 -0.39 -9.88 -14.09
C ASP A 299 -0.14 -10.94 -13.00
N SER A 300 0.58 -11.99 -13.39
CA SER A 300 1.00 -13.06 -12.48
C SER A 300 1.85 -12.53 -11.31
N VAL A 301 2.64 -11.47 -11.50
CA VAL A 301 3.44 -10.86 -10.42
C VAL A 301 2.52 -10.32 -9.34
N PHE A 302 1.53 -9.50 -9.70
CA PHE A 302 0.50 -9.03 -8.78
C PHE A 302 -0.23 -10.21 -8.15
N TYR A 303 -0.74 -11.13 -8.96
CA TYR A 303 -1.57 -12.21 -8.45
C TYR A 303 -0.83 -13.06 -7.41
N PHE A 304 0.37 -13.55 -7.74
CA PHE A 304 1.12 -14.44 -6.85
C PHE A 304 1.75 -13.72 -5.65
N THR A 305 2.03 -12.41 -5.75
CA THR A 305 2.59 -11.64 -4.63
C THR A 305 1.52 -11.06 -3.71
N ARG A 306 0.28 -10.91 -4.18
CA ARG A 306 -0.81 -10.29 -3.41
C ARG A 306 -1.87 -11.27 -2.94
N LYS A 307 -1.96 -12.48 -3.50
CA LYS A 307 -3.00 -13.45 -3.15
C LYS A 307 -2.64 -14.20 -1.86
N THR A 308 -3.54 -14.18 -0.87
CA THR A 308 -3.48 -15.13 0.26
C THR A 308 -3.87 -16.52 -0.24
N THR A 309 -3.17 -17.54 0.27
CA THR A 309 -3.38 -18.95 -0.12
C THR A 309 -4.82 -19.46 0.03
N PHE A 310 -5.69 -18.76 0.78
CA PHE A 310 -7.03 -19.24 1.13
C PHE A 310 -8.19 -18.29 0.77
N GLU A 311 -7.94 -17.09 0.23
CA GLU A 311 -9.00 -16.13 -0.07
C GLU A 311 -9.02 -15.79 -1.56
N ALA A 312 -10.23 -15.71 -2.12
CA ALA A 312 -10.46 -15.24 -3.48
C ALA A 312 -10.34 -13.72 -3.52
N PHE A 313 -9.72 -13.17 -4.57
CA PHE A 313 -9.74 -11.72 -4.76
C PHE A 313 -11.17 -11.21 -4.99
N ASP A 314 -11.56 -10.21 -4.21
CA ASP A 314 -12.75 -9.39 -4.44
C ASP A 314 -12.39 -7.90 -4.45
N VAL A 315 -11.65 -7.48 -5.48
CA VAL A 315 -11.24 -6.09 -5.66
C VAL A 315 -12.44 -5.25 -6.10
N ARG A 316 -12.67 -4.13 -5.40
CA ARG A 316 -13.72 -3.16 -5.72
C ARG A 316 -13.12 -1.87 -6.22
N PHE A 317 -13.75 -1.27 -7.21
CA PHE A 317 -13.37 0.01 -7.80
C PHE A 317 -14.49 1.03 -7.60
N ASP A 318 -14.16 2.31 -7.68
CA ASP A 318 -15.11 3.41 -7.48
C ASP A 318 -16.08 3.50 -8.66
N GLU A 319 -17.34 3.15 -8.41
CA GLU A 319 -18.43 3.18 -9.40
C GLU A 319 -18.89 4.60 -9.76
N HIS A 320 -18.53 5.60 -8.94
CA HIS A 320 -18.88 6.99 -9.17
C HIS A 320 -17.79 7.80 -9.87
N SER A 321 -16.61 7.21 -10.10
CA SER A 321 -15.58 7.84 -10.92
C SER A 321 -16.12 8.12 -12.32
N PRO A 322 -15.82 9.27 -12.93
CA PRO A 322 -16.15 9.51 -14.32
C PRO A 322 -15.29 8.62 -15.24
N LYS A 323 -15.74 8.43 -16.48
CA LYS A 323 -14.91 7.85 -17.54
C LYS A 323 -13.75 8.79 -17.87
N VAL A 324 -12.59 8.23 -18.23
CA VAL A 324 -11.37 8.99 -18.51
C VAL A 324 -10.74 8.57 -19.84
N ALA A 325 -10.45 9.55 -20.70
CA ALA A 325 -9.81 9.38 -22.00
C ALA A 325 -8.29 9.53 -21.91
N LEU A 326 -7.58 8.81 -22.79
CA LEU A 326 -6.14 8.91 -22.92
C LEU A 326 -5.81 9.96 -23.99
N PRO A 327 -4.99 10.99 -23.68
CA PRO A 327 -4.47 11.88 -24.71
C PRO A 327 -3.49 11.11 -25.60
N GLN A 328 -3.18 11.65 -26.78
CA GLN A 328 -2.08 11.12 -27.59
C GLN A 328 -0.80 11.06 -26.76
N GLY A 329 0.15 10.18 -27.09
CA GLY A 329 1.42 10.07 -26.35
C GLY A 329 1.35 9.41 -24.98
N VAL A 330 0.16 9.18 -24.42
CA VAL A 330 -0.06 8.43 -23.18
C VAL A 330 -0.83 7.17 -23.53
N MET A 331 -0.34 6.02 -23.09
CA MET A 331 -0.94 4.71 -23.37
C MET A 331 -1.40 4.00 -22.09
N VAL A 332 -2.25 2.99 -22.26
CA VAL A 332 -2.73 2.11 -21.18
C VAL A 332 -2.82 0.67 -21.68
N PRO A 333 -2.62 -0.37 -20.86
CA PRO A 333 -2.93 -1.73 -21.29
C PRO A 333 -4.41 -1.88 -21.66
N VAL A 334 -4.68 -2.57 -22.76
CA VAL A 334 -6.05 -2.89 -23.23
C VAL A 334 -6.16 -4.40 -23.39
N ASN A 335 -7.20 -4.99 -22.81
CA ASN A 335 -7.39 -6.44 -22.78
C ASN A 335 -8.48 -6.92 -23.73
N SER A 336 -8.57 -8.24 -23.86
CA SER A 336 -9.62 -8.92 -24.62
C SER A 336 -10.62 -9.62 -23.70
N PHE A 337 -11.17 -8.93 -22.71
CA PHE A 337 -12.25 -9.51 -21.92
C PHE A 337 -13.33 -8.56 -21.42
N ASN A 338 -13.08 -7.25 -21.41
CA ASN A 338 -14.06 -6.25 -21.02
C ASN A 338 -13.84 -4.97 -21.83
N THR A 339 -13.88 -5.10 -23.15
CA THR A 339 -13.53 -4.00 -24.05
C THR A 339 -14.57 -3.86 -25.15
N LEU A 340 -15.16 -2.67 -25.28
CA LEU A 340 -16.09 -2.34 -26.34
C LEU A 340 -15.36 -1.64 -27.49
N TYR A 341 -15.47 -2.21 -28.69
CA TYR A 341 -14.97 -1.65 -29.93
C TYR A 341 -16.12 -1.11 -30.78
N HIS A 342 -15.92 0.09 -31.32
CA HIS A 342 -16.77 0.66 -32.35
C HIS A 342 -16.19 0.38 -33.74
N SER A 343 -17.07 0.36 -34.75
CA SER A 343 -16.71 0.04 -36.13
C SER A 343 -15.42 0.72 -36.63
N PRO A 344 -15.17 2.04 -36.41
CA PRO A 344 -13.93 2.68 -36.86
C PRO A 344 -12.62 2.08 -36.32
N ALA A 345 -12.68 1.27 -35.26
CA ALA A 345 -11.55 0.62 -34.62
C ALA A 345 -11.53 -0.91 -34.80
N PHE A 346 -12.42 -1.50 -35.62
CA PHE A 346 -12.47 -2.96 -35.79
C PHE A 346 -11.19 -3.56 -36.38
N TRP A 347 -10.45 -2.81 -37.19
CA TRP A 347 -9.11 -3.22 -37.65
C TRP A 347 -8.15 -3.54 -36.49
N GLY A 348 -8.38 -2.95 -35.31
CA GLY A 348 -7.60 -3.13 -34.10
C GLY A 348 -8.00 -4.36 -33.27
N LEU A 349 -8.96 -5.19 -33.71
CA LEU A 349 -9.40 -6.38 -32.98
C LEU A 349 -8.47 -7.61 -33.14
N MET A 350 -7.56 -7.58 -34.11
CA MET A 350 -6.65 -8.69 -34.41
C MET A 350 -5.74 -9.05 -33.23
N LEU A 351 -5.73 -10.31 -32.82
CA LEU A 351 -4.89 -10.80 -31.73
C LEU A 351 -3.62 -11.50 -32.27
N PRO A 352 -2.41 -10.97 -32.03
CA PRO A 352 -1.14 -11.56 -32.51
C PRO A 352 -0.98 -13.03 -32.10
N VAL A 353 -0.37 -13.83 -32.98
CA VAL A 353 -0.26 -15.28 -32.87
C VAL A 353 1.14 -15.79 -32.53
N SER A 354 2.19 -15.00 -32.77
CA SER A 354 3.57 -15.45 -32.51
C SER A 354 4.14 -15.07 -31.14
N VAL A 355 3.39 -14.27 -30.38
CA VAL A 355 3.65 -13.96 -28.97
C VAL A 355 2.85 -14.89 -28.07
N SER A 356 3.18 -14.94 -26.78
CA SER A 356 2.39 -15.72 -25.83
C SER A 356 0.90 -15.30 -25.84
N SER A 357 -0.01 -16.24 -25.60
CA SER A 357 -1.45 -15.94 -25.53
C SER A 357 -1.74 -14.85 -24.49
N MET A 358 -1.01 -14.85 -23.36
CA MET A 358 -1.16 -13.81 -22.31
C MET A 358 -0.54 -12.47 -22.68
N ALA A 359 0.27 -12.37 -23.72
CA ALA A 359 0.80 -11.09 -24.21
C ALA A 359 0.01 -10.53 -25.40
N SER A 360 -0.69 -11.41 -26.14
CA SER A 360 -1.36 -11.10 -27.41
C SER A 360 -2.31 -9.90 -27.31
N ASP A 361 -3.24 -9.91 -26.36
CA ASP A 361 -4.26 -8.88 -26.23
C ASP A 361 -3.70 -7.52 -25.79
N VAL A 362 -2.70 -7.51 -24.91
CA VAL A 362 -1.99 -6.31 -24.43
C VAL A 362 -1.13 -5.70 -25.54
N ILE A 363 -0.33 -6.50 -26.25
CA ILE A 363 0.51 -6.03 -27.37
C ILE A 363 -0.38 -5.47 -28.48
N ARG A 364 -1.48 -6.16 -28.80
CA ARG A 364 -2.55 -5.65 -29.67
C ARG A 364 -3.10 -4.32 -29.18
N GLY A 365 -3.31 -4.18 -27.87
CA GLY A 365 -3.80 -2.97 -27.24
C GLY A 365 -2.89 -1.76 -27.50
N TYR A 366 -1.58 -1.92 -27.32
CA TYR A 366 -0.60 -0.86 -27.57
C TYR A 366 -0.45 -0.53 -29.07
N TRP A 367 -0.37 -1.57 -29.92
CA TRP A 367 -0.33 -1.43 -31.38
C TRP A 367 -1.58 -0.69 -31.91
N GLY A 368 -2.76 -1.10 -31.44
CA GLY A 368 -4.04 -0.48 -31.77
C GLY A 368 -4.11 0.96 -31.29
N GLN A 369 -3.69 1.28 -30.08
CA GLN A 369 -3.65 2.65 -29.57
C GLN A 369 -2.81 3.58 -30.44
N ARG A 370 -1.60 3.14 -30.83
CA ARG A 370 -0.72 3.96 -31.67
C ARG A 370 -1.36 4.29 -33.01
N LEU A 371 -1.94 3.29 -33.67
CA LEU A 371 -2.60 3.47 -34.97
C LEU A 371 -3.93 4.23 -34.85
N LEU A 372 -4.62 4.16 -33.71
CA LEU A 372 -5.87 4.87 -33.46
C LEU A 372 -5.70 6.39 -33.50
N TRP A 373 -4.52 6.88 -33.12
CA TRP A 373 -4.18 8.31 -33.20
C TRP A 373 -4.15 8.83 -34.63
N GLU A 374 -3.80 7.99 -35.62
CA GLU A 374 -3.84 8.35 -37.05
C GLU A 374 -5.27 8.62 -37.54
N LEU A 375 -6.27 8.10 -36.83
CA LEU A 375 -7.69 8.28 -37.10
C LEU A 375 -8.32 9.38 -36.23
N GLY A 376 -7.54 10.01 -35.35
CA GLY A 376 -8.00 10.96 -34.34
C GLY A 376 -8.88 10.35 -33.26
N GLY A 377 -8.92 9.03 -33.14
CA GLY A 377 -9.62 8.32 -32.07
C GLY A 377 -8.77 8.23 -30.80
N CYS A 378 -9.41 7.84 -29.69
CA CYS A 378 -8.74 7.59 -28.43
C CYS A 378 -9.26 6.32 -27.73
N VAL A 379 -8.46 5.80 -26.82
CA VAL A 379 -8.93 4.85 -25.80
C VAL A 379 -9.52 5.66 -24.65
N ALA A 380 -10.65 5.18 -24.13
CA ALA A 380 -11.19 5.65 -22.86
C ALA A 380 -11.38 4.48 -21.91
N VAL A 381 -11.08 4.69 -20.62
CA VAL A 381 -11.31 3.73 -19.55
C VAL A 381 -12.58 4.12 -18.82
N TYR A 382 -13.44 3.12 -18.60
CA TYR A 382 -14.74 3.27 -17.98
C TYR A 382 -14.71 2.76 -16.54
N PRO A 383 -15.65 3.24 -15.69
CA PRO A 383 -15.87 2.68 -14.36
C PRO A 383 -16.16 1.18 -14.40
N PRO A 384 -16.31 0.52 -13.26
CA PRO A 384 -16.55 -0.91 -13.21
C PRO A 384 -17.79 -1.30 -14.01
N THR A 385 -17.58 -2.07 -15.09
CA THR A 385 -18.64 -2.53 -16.01
C THR A 385 -18.88 -4.03 -15.88
N ALA A 386 -17.91 -4.77 -15.33
CA ALA A 386 -17.97 -6.21 -15.19
C ALA A 386 -17.56 -6.67 -13.78
N HIS A 387 -17.93 -7.91 -13.45
CA HIS A 387 -17.50 -8.61 -12.25
C HIS A 387 -16.99 -10.00 -12.64
N ARG A 388 -15.74 -10.31 -12.29
CA ARG A 388 -15.10 -11.60 -12.57
C ARG A 388 -14.74 -12.26 -11.24
N PHE A 389 -15.19 -13.48 -11.03
CA PHE A 389 -14.91 -14.19 -9.77
C PHE A 389 -13.55 -14.89 -9.82
N ASP A 390 -12.75 -14.78 -8.76
CA ASP A 390 -11.50 -15.52 -8.59
C ASP A 390 -11.78 -16.99 -8.20
N ARG A 391 -12.08 -17.83 -9.19
CA ARG A 391 -12.36 -19.27 -9.03
C ARG A 391 -11.31 -20.18 -9.69
N ILE A 392 -10.27 -19.62 -10.31
CA ILE A 392 -9.31 -20.33 -11.16
C ILE A 392 -7.88 -19.89 -10.83
N GLU A 393 -6.94 -20.82 -10.97
CA GLU A 393 -5.48 -20.66 -10.87
C GLU A 393 -4.98 -19.56 -11.82
N ALA A 394 -4.12 -18.66 -11.34
CA ALA A 394 -3.52 -17.64 -12.19
C ALA A 394 -2.66 -18.24 -13.30
N TYR A 395 -2.46 -17.44 -14.33
CA TYR A 395 -1.56 -17.79 -15.41
C TYR A 395 -0.12 -17.88 -14.89
N PRO A 396 0.65 -18.90 -15.30
CA PRO A 396 2.05 -19.00 -14.94
C PRO A 396 2.83 -17.77 -15.41
N PHE A 397 3.76 -17.28 -14.59
CA PHE A 397 4.66 -16.18 -14.95
C PHE A 397 5.40 -16.41 -16.27
N ALA A 398 5.73 -17.68 -16.57
CA ALA A 398 6.38 -18.08 -17.82
C ALA A 398 5.57 -17.71 -19.08
N GLU A 399 4.23 -17.69 -18.98
CA GLU A 399 3.36 -17.30 -20.10
C GLU A 399 3.29 -15.78 -20.30
N GLU A 400 3.77 -14.97 -19.36
CA GLU A 400 3.78 -13.50 -19.44
C GLU A 400 5.16 -12.90 -19.73
N LYS A 401 6.18 -13.74 -20.03
CA LYS A 401 7.56 -13.30 -20.24
C LYS A 401 7.67 -12.17 -21.27
N ASP A 402 6.91 -12.26 -22.37
CA ASP A 402 6.93 -11.26 -23.44
C ASP A 402 6.45 -9.89 -22.96
N LEU A 403 5.60 -9.84 -21.93
CA LEU A 403 5.12 -8.59 -21.34
C LEU A 403 6.20 -7.92 -20.50
N HIS A 404 6.69 -8.64 -19.49
CA HIS A 404 7.57 -8.10 -18.45
C HIS A 404 8.92 -7.60 -18.99
N VAL A 405 9.36 -8.11 -20.14
CA VAL A 405 10.64 -7.71 -20.76
C VAL A 405 10.46 -6.61 -21.80
N ASN A 406 9.40 -6.64 -22.62
CA ASN A 406 9.35 -5.83 -23.84
C ASN A 406 8.40 -4.63 -23.79
N VAL A 407 7.42 -4.56 -22.89
CA VAL A 407 6.38 -3.53 -22.99
C VAL A 407 6.93 -2.11 -22.85
N GLY A 408 7.85 -1.87 -21.90
CA GLY A 408 8.50 -0.56 -21.76
C GLY A 408 9.28 -0.15 -23.03
N ARG A 409 9.93 -1.10 -23.70
CA ARG A 409 10.62 -0.89 -24.99
C ARG A 409 9.62 -0.63 -26.13
N LEU A 410 8.53 -1.38 -26.16
CA LEU A 410 7.45 -1.26 -27.15
C LEU A 410 6.82 0.13 -27.09
N ILE A 411 6.45 0.62 -25.91
CA ILE A 411 5.83 1.94 -25.76
C ILE A 411 6.77 3.03 -26.30
N LYS A 412 8.04 3.00 -25.91
CA LYS A 412 9.05 3.97 -26.41
C LYS A 412 9.18 3.92 -27.93
N PHE A 413 9.22 2.72 -28.51
CA PHE A 413 9.25 2.54 -29.95
C PHE A 413 7.99 3.10 -30.64
N LEU A 414 6.80 2.73 -30.17
CA LEU A 414 5.53 3.17 -30.77
C LEU A 414 5.38 4.69 -30.77
N LEU A 415 5.82 5.35 -29.69
CA LEU A 415 5.80 6.81 -29.57
C LEU A 415 6.75 7.50 -30.54
N ALA A 416 7.92 6.91 -30.79
CA ALA A 416 8.91 7.45 -31.72
C ALA A 416 8.54 7.14 -33.19
N TRP A 417 7.82 6.05 -33.45
CA TRP A 417 7.54 5.57 -34.79
C TRP A 417 6.66 6.53 -35.62
N ARG A 418 6.99 6.67 -36.90
CA ARG A 418 6.28 7.48 -37.91
C ARG A 418 6.14 6.69 -39.20
N SER A 419 5.12 7.02 -40.00
CA SER A 419 4.90 6.41 -41.32
C SER A 419 4.71 7.47 -42.39
N GLU A 420 5.17 7.15 -43.59
CA GLU A 420 5.00 7.98 -44.79
C GLU A 420 3.88 7.44 -45.70
N LYS A 421 3.14 6.42 -45.26
CA LYS A 421 2.07 5.80 -46.07
C LYS A 421 0.82 6.68 -46.12
N HIS A 422 0.19 6.71 -47.29
CA HIS A 422 -1.00 7.54 -47.56
C HIS A 422 -2.33 6.81 -47.31
N SER A 423 -2.29 5.49 -47.12
CA SER A 423 -3.44 4.65 -46.84
C SER A 423 -3.31 4.08 -45.44
N PHE A 424 -4.38 4.17 -44.64
CA PHE A 424 -4.40 3.64 -43.28
C PHE A 424 -3.99 2.15 -43.22
N PHE A 425 -4.52 1.27 -44.07
CA PHE A 425 -4.12 -0.15 -44.04
C PHE A 425 -2.66 -0.37 -44.44
N GLU A 426 -2.09 0.48 -45.29
CA GLU A 426 -0.66 0.43 -45.56
C GLU A 426 0.15 0.87 -44.34
N THR A 427 -0.30 1.89 -43.60
CA THR A 427 0.25 2.32 -42.31
C THR A 427 0.19 1.19 -41.27
N VAL A 428 -0.91 0.44 -41.21
CA VAL A 428 -1.05 -0.73 -40.33
C VAL A 428 -0.01 -1.80 -40.66
N VAL A 429 0.15 -2.15 -41.95
CA VAL A 429 1.18 -3.11 -42.40
C VAL A 429 2.59 -2.58 -42.13
N ASP A 430 2.82 -1.28 -42.33
CA ASP A 430 4.11 -0.61 -42.09
C ASP A 430 4.54 -0.70 -40.63
N LEU A 431 3.65 -0.35 -39.69
CA LEU A 431 3.93 -0.49 -38.26
C LEU A 431 4.17 -1.95 -37.91
N SER A 432 3.37 -2.85 -38.47
CA SER A 432 3.45 -4.25 -38.13
C SER A 432 4.75 -4.91 -38.60
N PHE A 433 5.23 -4.50 -39.77
CA PHE A 433 6.54 -4.87 -40.28
C PHE A 433 7.67 -4.31 -39.41
N ALA A 434 7.62 -3.02 -39.07
CA ALA A 434 8.64 -2.39 -38.22
C ALA A 434 8.69 -3.01 -36.81
N MET A 435 7.53 -3.39 -36.25
CA MET A 435 7.48 -4.13 -34.98
C MET A 435 8.15 -5.51 -35.06
N ALA A 436 8.10 -6.16 -36.21
CA ALA A 436 8.77 -7.43 -36.42
C ALA A 436 10.29 -7.27 -36.60
N GLU A 437 10.74 -6.21 -37.28
CA GLU A 437 12.17 -5.87 -37.39
C GLU A 437 12.80 -5.61 -36.01
N GLU A 438 12.06 -4.94 -35.12
CA GLU A 438 12.46 -4.68 -33.74
C GLU A 438 12.27 -5.89 -32.81
N GLY A 439 11.74 -7.01 -33.31
CA GLY A 439 11.56 -8.25 -32.55
C GLY A 439 10.51 -8.17 -31.44
N PHE A 440 9.47 -7.34 -31.59
CA PHE A 440 8.30 -7.37 -30.68
C PHE A 440 7.36 -8.54 -30.99
N TRP A 441 7.34 -8.97 -32.25
CA TRP A 441 6.69 -10.19 -32.74
C TRP A 441 7.42 -10.71 -33.98
N SER A 442 7.03 -11.86 -34.52
CA SER A 442 7.73 -12.48 -35.66
C SER A 442 7.12 -12.11 -37.03
N GLU A 443 7.75 -12.58 -38.12
CA GLU A 443 7.23 -12.49 -39.48
C GLU A 443 5.82 -13.11 -39.63
N GLN A 444 5.49 -14.11 -38.78
CA GLN A 444 4.16 -14.72 -38.78
C GLN A 444 3.08 -13.68 -38.49
N ASP A 445 3.30 -12.75 -37.56
CA ASP A 445 2.34 -11.70 -37.24
C ASP A 445 2.21 -10.65 -38.35
N VAL A 446 3.26 -10.44 -39.14
CA VAL A 446 3.19 -9.59 -40.34
C VAL A 446 2.31 -10.24 -41.42
N LYS A 447 2.51 -11.54 -41.67
CA LYS A 447 1.67 -12.32 -42.61
C LYS A 447 0.23 -12.41 -42.12
N PHE A 448 0.04 -12.61 -40.82
CA PHE A 448 -1.27 -12.65 -40.19
C PHE A 448 -1.99 -11.31 -40.29
N THR A 449 -1.30 -10.19 -40.02
CA THR A 449 -1.84 -8.83 -40.20
C THR A 449 -2.28 -8.61 -41.65
N ALA A 450 -1.47 -9.05 -42.62
CA ALA A 450 -1.83 -8.96 -44.03
C ALA A 450 -3.09 -9.78 -44.37
N SER A 451 -3.21 -11.01 -43.85
CA SER A 451 -4.43 -11.83 -43.99
C SER A 451 -5.64 -11.18 -43.33
N TRP A 452 -5.48 -10.64 -42.12
CA TRP A 452 -6.52 -9.96 -41.36
C TRP A 452 -7.10 -8.76 -42.12
N LEU A 453 -6.25 -7.86 -42.63
CA LEU A 453 -6.70 -6.69 -43.39
C LEU A 453 -7.37 -7.07 -44.71
N GLN A 454 -6.89 -8.13 -45.38
CA GLN A 454 -7.54 -8.66 -46.58
C GLN A 454 -8.91 -9.25 -46.26
N ASP A 455 -9.03 -10.00 -45.16
CA ASP A 455 -10.31 -10.57 -44.74
C ASP A 455 -11.29 -9.49 -44.31
N LEU A 456 -10.85 -8.42 -43.64
CA LEU A 456 -11.70 -7.26 -43.34
C LEU A 456 -12.34 -6.68 -44.61
N ILE A 457 -11.54 -6.43 -45.65
CA ILE A 457 -12.06 -5.96 -46.95
C ILE A 457 -13.02 -7.01 -47.53
N ALA A 458 -12.64 -8.28 -47.48
CA ALA A 458 -13.43 -9.37 -48.03
C ALA A 458 -14.79 -9.54 -47.34
N VAL A 459 -14.90 -9.24 -46.05
CA VAL A 459 -16.18 -9.27 -45.30
C VAL A 459 -16.94 -7.94 -45.36
N GLY A 460 -16.46 -6.97 -46.16
CA GLY A 460 -17.15 -5.70 -46.40
C GLY A 460 -16.80 -4.57 -45.43
N TYR A 461 -15.77 -4.72 -44.59
CA TYR A 461 -15.29 -3.64 -43.74
C TYR A 461 -14.61 -2.55 -44.57
N GLN A 462 -15.02 -1.30 -44.35
CA GLN A 462 -14.45 -0.15 -45.04
C GLN A 462 -13.26 0.41 -44.27
N GLN A 463 -12.16 0.60 -45.00
CA GLN A 463 -10.97 1.21 -44.44
C GLN A 463 -11.24 2.63 -43.93
N PRO A 464 -10.88 2.97 -42.67
CA PRO A 464 -10.94 4.34 -42.16
C PRO A 464 -10.04 5.31 -42.92
N ARG A 465 -10.44 6.59 -42.95
CA ARG A 465 -9.62 7.66 -43.54
C ARG A 465 -8.58 8.13 -42.54
N LEU A 466 -7.33 8.25 -42.98
CA LEU A 466 -6.29 8.93 -42.22
C LEU A 466 -6.69 10.38 -41.96
N MET A 467 -6.54 10.84 -40.73
CA MET A 467 -6.63 12.25 -40.41
C MET A 467 -5.25 12.90 -40.62
N SER A 468 -5.23 14.10 -41.17
CA SER A 468 -4.01 14.92 -41.27
C SER A 468 -3.66 15.49 -39.89
N LEU A 469 -3.32 14.63 -38.94
CA LEU A 469 -2.89 15.02 -37.60
C LEU A 469 -1.37 15.09 -37.61
N GLU A 470 -0.82 16.29 -37.41
CA GLU A 470 0.60 16.46 -37.11
C GLU A 470 0.85 15.92 -35.69
N LEU A 471 1.29 14.66 -35.58
CA LEU A 471 1.65 14.04 -34.30
C LEU A 471 2.72 14.83 -33.53
N ASP A 472 3.55 15.59 -34.25
CA ASP A 472 4.63 16.41 -33.72
C ASP A 472 4.24 17.87 -33.46
N ARG A 473 2.97 18.24 -33.68
CA ARG A 473 2.50 19.60 -33.40
C ARG A 473 2.55 19.84 -31.88
N PRO A 474 3.10 20.98 -31.43
CA PRO A 474 3.04 21.35 -30.02
C PRO A 474 1.57 21.35 -29.57
N ARG A 475 1.28 20.57 -28.53
CA ARG A 475 -0.07 20.51 -27.97
C ARG A 475 -0.44 21.84 -27.37
N ALA A 476 -1.73 22.13 -27.31
CA ALA A 476 -2.22 23.31 -26.61
C ALA A 476 -1.69 23.31 -25.17
N ASN A 477 -1.12 24.45 -24.75
CA ASN A 477 -0.72 24.64 -23.36
C ASN A 477 -1.97 24.58 -22.48
N ILE A 478 -1.89 23.80 -21.40
CA ILE A 478 -3.00 23.67 -20.44
C ILE A 478 -2.98 24.92 -19.55
N GLY A 479 -3.96 25.80 -19.72
CA GLY A 479 -4.13 26.96 -18.86
C GLY A 479 -4.76 26.58 -17.51
N HIS A 480 -4.70 27.49 -16.52
CA HIS A 480 -5.34 27.25 -15.22
C HIS A 480 -6.86 27.00 -15.33
N GLY A 481 -7.54 27.58 -16.32
CA GLY A 481 -8.98 27.39 -16.54
C GLY A 481 -9.37 26.04 -17.15
N ASP A 482 -8.41 25.31 -17.74
CA ASP A 482 -8.63 24.01 -18.36
C ASP A 482 -8.49 22.85 -17.37
N ARG A 483 -7.97 23.13 -16.17
CA ARG A 483 -7.70 22.14 -15.13
C ARG A 483 -8.98 21.76 -14.39
N LYS A 484 -9.20 20.46 -14.22
CA LYS A 484 -10.30 19.86 -13.48
C LYS A 484 -9.79 18.95 -12.40
N GLU A 485 -10.14 19.25 -11.16
CA GLU A 485 -9.78 18.41 -10.03
C GLU A 485 -10.79 17.27 -9.90
N PHE A 486 -10.26 16.05 -9.78
CA PHE A 486 -11.04 14.88 -9.41
C PHE A 486 -10.20 13.98 -8.53
N VAL A 487 -10.69 13.72 -7.32
CA VAL A 487 -10.04 12.82 -6.37
C VAL A 487 -10.93 11.59 -6.22
N PRO A 488 -10.47 10.40 -6.67
CA PRO A 488 -11.28 9.19 -6.57
C PRO A 488 -11.48 8.77 -5.12
N ARG A 489 -12.60 8.11 -4.84
CA ARG A 489 -12.83 7.53 -3.51
C ARG A 489 -11.73 6.51 -3.22
N LYS A 490 -11.10 6.66 -2.06
CA LYS A 490 -10.10 5.70 -1.60
C LYS A 490 -10.79 4.39 -1.21
N LEU A 491 -10.42 3.31 -1.89
CA LEU A 491 -10.90 1.96 -1.58
C LEU A 491 -9.79 1.12 -0.92
N PRO A 492 -10.13 0.07 -0.17
CA PRO A 492 -9.14 -0.79 0.48
C PRO A 492 -8.16 -1.37 -0.54
N SER A 493 -6.87 -1.25 -0.22
CA SER A 493 -5.76 -1.86 -0.97
C SER A 493 -5.79 -3.37 -0.83
N VAL A 494 -5.43 -4.07 -1.92
CA VAL A 494 -5.44 -5.55 -2.04
C VAL A 494 -4.14 -6.18 -1.51
N HIS A 495 -3.33 -5.40 -0.79
CA HIS A 495 -2.08 -5.89 -0.25
C HIS A 495 -2.26 -6.78 0.97
N LEU A 496 -1.74 -8.00 0.85
CA LEU A 496 -1.28 -8.78 1.99
C LEU A 496 0.21 -8.49 2.17
N GLY A 497 0.54 -7.51 3.02
CA GLY A 497 1.92 -7.18 3.41
C GLY A 497 2.42 -5.78 3.07
N VAL A 498 1.64 -4.98 2.33
CA VAL A 498 1.60 -3.53 2.48
C VAL A 498 0.17 -3.24 2.96
N GLU A 499 -0.06 -3.39 4.27
CA GLU A 499 -0.88 -2.36 4.95
C GLU A 499 -0.41 -0.99 4.42
N GLU A 500 -1.15 0.10 4.51
CA GLU A 500 -0.54 1.40 4.17
C GLU A 500 0.68 1.67 5.10
N THR A 501 1.85 1.16 4.70
CA THR A 501 3.09 0.96 5.47
C THR A 501 4.15 1.85 4.89
N GLY A 502 3.79 3.10 4.60
CA GLY A 502 4.73 4.18 4.86
C GLY A 502 4.56 4.68 6.30
N THR A 503 3.31 4.79 6.73
CA THR A 503 2.94 5.57 7.90
C THR A 503 2.05 4.80 8.86
N VAL A 504 0.93 4.19 8.42
CA VAL A 504 -0.08 3.64 9.35
C VAL A 504 0.36 2.37 10.11
N SER A 505 1.19 1.47 9.55
CA SER A 505 1.69 0.31 10.33
C SER A 505 2.80 0.66 11.34
N THR A 506 3.68 1.59 10.98
CA THR A 506 4.70 2.17 11.87
C THR A 506 4.04 2.98 12.97
N GLU A 507 2.97 3.70 12.65
CA GLU A 507 2.18 4.52 13.55
C GLU A 507 1.30 3.68 14.48
N ILE A 508 0.58 2.67 13.96
CA ILE A 508 -0.16 1.69 14.78
C ILE A 508 0.82 0.88 15.63
N GLY A 509 1.98 0.48 15.09
CA GLY A 509 3.05 -0.17 15.84
C GLY A 509 3.62 0.71 16.95
N SER A 510 3.78 2.01 16.70
CA SER A 510 4.19 3.00 17.69
C SER A 510 3.11 3.20 18.76
N LEU A 511 1.84 3.26 18.36
CA LEU A 511 0.68 3.34 19.26
C LEU A 511 0.61 2.13 20.19
N ILE A 512 0.78 0.91 19.66
CA ILE A 512 0.85 -0.32 20.46
C ILE A 512 2.05 -0.29 21.42
N ARG A 513 3.22 0.20 20.97
CA ARG A 513 4.42 0.33 21.80
C ARG A 513 4.19 1.31 22.96
N TRP A 514 3.59 2.47 22.71
CA TRP A 514 3.26 3.45 23.75
C TRP A 514 2.20 2.91 24.71
N ARG A 515 1.14 2.28 24.21
CA ARG A 515 0.12 1.62 25.06
C ARG A 515 0.72 0.50 25.92
N LYS A 516 1.66 -0.28 25.39
CA LYS A 516 2.36 -1.30 26.18
C LYS A 516 3.25 -0.67 27.26
N ALA A 517 3.89 0.45 26.96
CA ALA A 517 4.80 1.13 27.88
C ALA A 517 4.08 1.92 28.98
N PHE A 518 2.91 2.49 28.70
CA PHE A 518 2.22 3.45 29.57
C PHE A 518 0.77 3.08 29.90
N GLY A 519 0.21 2.04 29.30
CA GLY A 519 -1.18 1.65 29.52
C GLY A 519 -1.51 1.27 30.97
N ASN A 520 -0.52 0.81 31.75
CA ASN A 520 -0.67 0.55 33.19
C ASN A 520 -0.17 1.70 34.10
N VAL A 521 0.18 2.84 33.52
CA VAL A 521 0.46 4.08 34.25
C VAL A 521 -0.84 4.87 34.33
N VAL A 522 -1.13 5.43 35.51
CA VAL A 522 -2.28 6.31 35.69
C VAL A 522 -1.84 7.75 35.44
N LEU A 523 -2.46 8.40 34.46
CA LEU A 523 -2.27 9.83 34.22
C LEU A 523 -3.25 10.62 35.08
N VAL A 524 -2.73 11.53 35.90
CA VAL A 524 -3.49 12.48 36.70
C VAL A 524 -3.27 13.87 36.14
N MET A 525 -4.31 14.46 35.58
CA MET A 525 -4.26 15.77 34.96
C MET A 525 -4.99 16.81 35.81
N PHE A 526 -4.35 17.95 36.09
CA PHE A 526 -5.01 19.08 36.74
C PHE A 526 -5.38 20.16 35.71
N CYS A 527 -6.66 20.49 35.61
CA CYS A 527 -7.17 21.51 34.70
C CYS A 527 -7.51 22.81 35.45
N ASN A 528 -6.72 23.86 35.19
CA ASN A 528 -6.97 25.23 35.64
C ASN A 528 -7.98 25.96 34.72
N GLY A 529 -8.08 25.56 33.45
CA GLY A 529 -8.96 26.15 32.43
C GLY A 529 -10.43 25.71 32.50
N PRO A 530 -11.26 26.11 31.51
CA PRO A 530 -12.69 25.78 31.46
C PRO A 530 -12.91 24.28 31.15
N VAL A 531 -13.08 23.49 32.21
CA VAL A 531 -13.26 22.02 32.11
C VAL A 531 -14.48 21.59 31.31
N GLU A 532 -15.52 22.42 31.24
CA GLU A 532 -16.72 22.15 30.43
C GLU A 532 -16.41 22.05 28.94
N ARG A 533 -15.29 22.62 28.51
CA ARG A 533 -14.83 22.63 27.11
C ARG A 533 -13.69 21.64 26.92
N THR A 534 -12.70 21.63 27.82
CA THR A 534 -11.43 20.95 27.57
C THR A 534 -11.28 19.56 28.16
N ALA A 535 -12.09 19.16 29.14
CA ALA A 535 -11.88 17.90 29.86
C ALA A 535 -12.04 16.65 28.96
N LEU A 536 -13.00 16.67 28.03
CA LEU A 536 -13.18 15.56 27.08
C LEU A 536 -12.03 15.48 26.09
N GLU A 537 -11.58 16.63 25.57
CA GLU A 537 -10.49 16.76 24.62
C GLU A 537 -9.18 16.18 25.19
N TRP A 538 -8.84 16.55 26.44
CA TRP A 538 -7.68 16.00 27.14
C TRP A 538 -7.78 14.49 27.37
N ARG A 539 -8.98 14.00 27.71
CA ARG A 539 -9.23 12.57 27.89
C ARG A 539 -9.14 11.81 26.57
N LEU A 540 -9.59 12.40 25.46
CA LEU A 540 -9.46 11.83 24.12
C LEU A 540 -8.01 11.76 23.68
N LEU A 541 -7.22 12.82 23.91
CA LEU A 541 -5.79 12.85 23.55
C LEU A 541 -5.00 11.79 24.30
N TYR A 542 -4.96 11.87 25.64
CA TYR A 542 -4.10 11.00 26.43
C TYR A 542 -4.70 9.62 26.70
N GLY A 543 -6.03 9.48 26.65
CA GLY A 543 -6.72 8.20 26.79
C GLY A 543 -6.41 7.22 25.65
N ARG A 544 -5.81 7.72 24.56
CA ARG A 544 -5.24 6.86 23.52
C ARG A 544 -4.04 6.06 23.99
N ILE A 545 -3.31 6.52 25.00
CA ILE A 545 -2.05 5.92 25.45
C ILE A 545 -2.20 5.34 26.85
N PHE A 546 -2.75 6.14 27.76
CA PHE A 546 -2.98 5.76 29.16
C PHE A 546 -4.38 5.16 29.26
N LYS A 547 -4.49 3.93 29.77
CA LYS A 547 -5.79 3.28 29.99
C LYS A 547 -6.66 4.06 30.99
N THR A 548 -6.01 4.75 31.91
CA THR A 548 -6.65 5.52 32.99
C THR A 548 -6.15 6.95 32.97
N VAL A 549 -7.05 7.90 32.71
CA VAL A 549 -6.82 9.34 32.80
C VAL A 549 -7.79 9.94 33.83
N VAL A 550 -7.27 10.42 34.94
CA VAL A 550 -8.01 11.09 36.02
C VAL A 550 -7.88 12.59 35.83
N ILE A 551 -9.00 13.31 35.75
CA ILE A 551 -9.00 14.77 35.59
C ILE A 551 -9.47 15.42 36.89
N LEU A 552 -8.66 16.33 37.41
CA LEU A 552 -8.88 17.11 38.61
C LEU A 552 -9.06 18.59 38.25
N SER A 553 -9.93 19.30 38.95
CA SER A 553 -10.09 20.74 38.80
C SER A 553 -10.57 21.40 40.08
N SER A 554 -10.54 22.73 40.11
CA SER A 554 -11.08 23.54 41.22
C SER A 554 -12.59 23.41 41.38
N ARG A 555 -13.30 22.93 40.36
CA ARG A 555 -14.76 22.70 40.38
C ARG A 555 -15.08 21.27 39.96
N LYS A 556 -15.98 20.62 40.70
CA LYS A 556 -16.51 19.30 40.35
C LYS A 556 -17.40 19.39 39.11
N ASN A 557 -17.24 18.45 38.18
CA ASN A 557 -18.20 18.24 37.10
C ASN A 557 -18.46 16.74 36.96
N SER A 558 -19.62 16.28 37.46
CA SER A 558 -19.97 14.86 37.48
C SER A 558 -20.24 14.29 36.09
N ASP A 559 -20.80 15.08 35.17
CA ASP A 559 -21.14 14.64 33.82
C ASP A 559 -19.88 14.36 32.99
N LEU A 560 -18.81 15.09 33.27
CA LEU A 560 -17.51 14.94 32.61
C LEU A 560 -16.50 14.10 33.41
N TYR A 561 -16.93 13.47 34.51
CA TYR A 561 -16.07 12.69 35.42
C TYR A 561 -14.84 13.48 35.91
N VAL A 562 -15.03 14.75 36.29
CA VAL A 562 -13.98 15.63 36.84
C VAL A 562 -14.13 15.72 38.35
N GLU A 563 -13.06 15.38 39.07
CA GLU A 563 -13.02 15.44 40.55
C GLU A 563 -12.51 16.80 41.03
N GLU A 564 -13.06 17.25 42.17
CA GLU A 564 -12.66 18.51 42.78
C GLU A 564 -11.38 18.35 43.60
N ALA A 565 -10.38 19.17 43.30
CA ALA A 565 -9.15 19.28 44.08
C ALA A 565 -8.61 20.72 44.03
N LYS A 566 -7.92 21.13 45.11
CA LYS A 566 -7.22 22.42 45.15
C LYS A 566 -5.78 22.23 44.71
N ILE A 567 -5.35 23.00 43.71
CA ILE A 567 -3.97 22.90 43.16
C ILE A 567 -2.91 23.13 44.26
N ASP A 568 -3.15 24.12 45.13
CA ASP A 568 -2.25 24.50 46.23
C ASP A 568 -1.90 23.31 47.15
N HIS A 569 -2.79 22.32 47.27
CA HIS A 569 -2.62 21.12 48.10
C HIS A 569 -2.87 19.83 47.33
N ILE A 570 -2.62 19.83 46.02
CA ILE A 570 -2.98 18.71 45.14
C ILE A 570 -2.38 17.38 45.59
N TYR A 571 -1.19 17.41 46.19
CA TYR A 571 -0.50 16.25 46.74
C TYR A 571 -1.30 15.54 47.84
N LYS A 572 -2.20 16.24 48.56
CA LYS A 572 -3.09 15.62 49.57
C LYS A 572 -4.21 14.79 48.92
N HIS A 573 -4.53 15.04 47.66
CA HIS A 573 -5.53 14.27 46.92
C HIS A 573 -4.94 13.01 46.25
N LEU A 574 -3.65 13.01 45.91
CA LEU A 574 -2.99 11.91 45.21
C LEU A 574 -3.06 10.56 45.95
N PRO A 575 -2.91 10.45 47.29
CA PRO A 575 -3.06 9.18 48.02
C PRO A 575 -4.37 8.44 47.72
N LYS A 576 -5.49 9.17 47.58
CA LYS A 576 -6.79 8.58 47.26
C LYS A 576 -6.80 7.96 45.86
N ILE A 577 -6.08 8.57 44.92
CA ILE A 577 -5.93 8.05 43.55
C ILE A 577 -4.99 6.84 43.56
N PHE A 578 -3.93 6.90 44.36
CA PHE A 578 -2.97 5.81 44.50
C PHE A 578 -3.60 4.52 45.03
N ASP A 579 -4.48 4.64 46.02
CA ASP A 579 -5.23 3.53 46.58
C ASP A 579 -6.25 2.97 45.58
N ARG A 580 -7.01 3.86 44.91
CA ARG A 580 -8.01 3.48 43.90
C ARG A 580 -7.42 2.67 42.75
N TYR A 581 -6.19 2.97 42.34
CA TYR A 581 -5.49 2.28 41.26
C TYR A 581 -4.25 1.54 41.76
N SER A 582 -4.43 0.73 42.80
CA SER A 582 -3.34 0.01 43.46
C SER A 582 -2.55 -0.95 42.54
N SER A 583 -3.11 -1.38 41.40
CA SER A 583 -2.44 -2.23 40.40
C SER A 583 -1.59 -1.47 39.37
N ALA A 584 -1.56 -0.14 39.42
CA ALA A 584 -0.80 0.68 38.47
C ALA A 584 0.72 0.54 38.67
N GLU A 585 1.48 0.66 37.58
CA GLU A 585 2.96 0.63 37.61
C GLU A 585 3.56 1.93 38.17
N GLY A 586 2.81 3.02 38.08
CA GLY A 586 3.13 4.31 38.66
C GLY A 586 2.11 5.37 38.26
N PHE A 587 2.36 6.60 38.69
CA PHE A 587 1.43 7.72 38.57
C PHE A 587 2.14 8.92 37.96
N LEU A 588 1.65 9.37 36.81
CA LEU A 588 2.17 10.54 36.09
C LEU A 588 1.22 11.71 36.34
N PHE A 589 1.72 12.81 36.87
CA PHE A 589 0.97 14.05 37.05
C PHE A 589 1.34 15.06 35.97
N VAL A 590 0.35 15.80 35.46
CA VAL A 590 0.55 16.89 34.49
C VAL A 590 -0.48 18.01 34.68
N GLU A 591 -0.06 19.26 34.55
CA GLU A 591 -0.96 20.43 34.50
C GLU A 591 -1.42 20.73 33.06
N ASP A 592 -2.61 21.33 32.91
CA ASP A 592 -3.21 21.64 31.60
C ASP A 592 -2.51 22.73 30.78
N ASP A 593 -1.55 23.44 31.37
CA ASP A 593 -0.64 24.32 30.63
C ASP A 593 0.71 23.65 30.27
N THR A 594 0.78 22.32 30.33
CA THR A 594 1.96 21.53 29.98
C THR A 594 1.62 20.39 29.03
N ILE A 595 2.29 20.34 27.88
CA ILE A 595 2.08 19.28 26.89
C ILE A 595 3.09 18.17 27.09
N LEU A 596 2.59 16.94 27.14
CA LEU A 596 3.38 15.73 27.33
C LEU A 596 3.54 14.99 26.00
N ASN A 597 4.76 14.96 25.49
CA ASN A 597 5.09 14.23 24.27
C ASN A 597 5.50 12.81 24.63
N TYR A 598 4.50 11.95 24.87
CA TYR A 598 4.69 10.58 25.38
C TYR A 598 5.64 9.72 24.55
N TRP A 599 5.79 9.99 23.25
CA TRP A 599 6.70 9.25 22.37
C TRP A 599 8.19 9.41 22.76
N ASN A 600 8.56 10.53 23.39
CA ASN A 600 9.92 10.80 23.87
C ASN A 600 10.21 10.18 25.24
N LEU A 601 9.19 9.61 25.90
CA LEU A 601 9.32 9.04 27.25
C LEU A 601 9.57 7.52 27.24
N LEU A 602 9.60 6.88 26.07
CA LEU A 602 9.73 5.42 25.95
C LEU A 602 11.01 4.85 26.60
N GLN A 603 12.06 5.64 26.65
CA GLN A 603 13.36 5.30 27.24
C GLN A 603 13.46 5.62 28.74
N ALA A 604 12.41 6.21 29.33
CA ALA A 604 12.40 6.57 30.74
C ALA A 604 12.32 5.33 31.63
N ASP A 605 13.12 5.32 32.69
CA ASP A 605 13.11 4.28 33.70
C ASP A 605 11.92 4.49 34.65
N LYS A 606 10.85 3.71 34.44
CA LYS A 606 9.62 3.72 35.26
C LYS A 606 9.83 3.26 36.70
N THR A 607 11.04 2.84 37.08
CA THR A 607 11.38 2.56 38.48
C THR A 607 11.91 3.79 39.21
N LYS A 608 12.18 4.89 38.51
CA LYS A 608 12.73 6.14 39.08
C LYS A 608 11.69 7.25 39.11
N ILE A 609 11.95 8.26 39.94
CA ILE A 609 11.17 9.51 39.94
C ILE A 609 11.51 10.29 38.68
N TRP A 610 10.49 10.79 37.98
CA TRP A 610 10.69 11.74 36.87
C TRP A 610 10.28 13.11 37.36
N THR A 611 11.18 14.09 37.26
CA THR A 611 10.93 15.47 37.69
C THR A 611 11.76 16.44 36.85
N THR A 612 11.42 17.72 36.91
CA THR A 612 12.07 18.80 36.16
C THR A 612 13.30 19.38 36.87
N ASP A 613 14.00 18.61 37.71
CA ASP A 613 15.11 19.10 38.56
C ASP A 613 16.30 19.66 37.76
N LYS A 614 16.50 19.16 36.54
CA LYS A 614 17.51 19.68 35.60
C LYS A 614 17.08 20.93 34.83
N VAL A 615 15.81 21.34 34.95
CA VAL A 615 15.26 22.52 34.29
C VAL A 615 15.34 23.71 35.24
N SER A 616 16.42 24.48 35.16
CA SER A 616 16.73 25.60 36.06
C SER A 616 15.69 26.73 36.14
N LYS A 617 14.71 26.74 35.23
CA LYS A 617 13.59 27.70 35.22
C LYS A 617 12.33 27.16 35.89
N SER A 618 12.18 25.84 36.03
CA SER A 618 11.10 25.16 36.76
C SER A 618 11.51 24.93 38.21
N TRP A 619 12.74 24.47 38.44
CA TRP A 619 13.35 24.31 39.76
C TRP A 619 14.25 25.51 40.07
N THR A 620 13.87 26.28 41.08
CA THR A 620 14.61 27.46 41.50
C THR A 620 14.86 27.46 43.00
N ASN A 621 16.01 27.99 43.39
CA ASN A 621 16.36 28.18 44.80
C ASN A 621 16.10 29.63 45.18
N VAL A 622 15.13 29.86 46.06
CA VAL A 622 14.74 31.19 46.50
C VAL A 622 15.30 31.43 47.90
N LYS A 623 16.04 32.53 48.08
CA LYS A 623 16.52 32.96 49.40
C LYS A 623 15.38 33.66 50.15
N ALA A 624 15.17 33.30 51.40
CA ALA A 624 14.15 33.91 52.25
C ALA A 624 14.57 35.34 52.67
N SER A 625 13.86 36.38 52.21
CA SER A 625 14.15 37.78 52.56
C SER A 625 13.15 38.35 53.58
N GLY A 626 13.24 37.95 54.85
CA GLY A 626 12.51 38.59 55.95
C GLY A 626 11.35 37.77 56.51
N LYS A 627 10.87 38.15 57.71
CA LYS A 627 9.98 37.32 58.55
C LYS A 627 8.51 37.24 58.09
N SER A 628 8.07 38.05 57.12
CA SER A 628 6.67 38.06 56.61
C SER A 628 6.52 37.62 55.15
N ASP A 629 7.59 37.20 54.48
CA ASP A 629 7.53 36.76 53.09
C ASP A 629 6.99 35.32 52.98
N TRP A 630 6.15 35.06 51.97
CA TRP A 630 5.52 33.75 51.75
C TRP A 630 6.55 32.60 51.72
N PHE A 631 7.69 32.81 51.06
CA PHE A 631 8.77 31.83 50.99
C PHE A 631 9.38 31.52 52.36
N SER A 632 9.49 32.51 53.25
CA SER A 632 9.98 32.31 54.62
C SER A 632 9.01 31.45 55.43
N SER A 633 7.70 31.69 55.28
CA SER A 633 6.66 30.88 55.93
C SER A 633 6.70 29.42 55.44
N GLN A 634 6.82 29.21 54.12
CA GLN A 634 6.90 27.88 53.55
C GLN A 634 8.20 27.16 53.94
N ALA A 635 9.33 27.86 54.03
CA ALA A 635 10.61 27.30 54.47
C ALA A 635 10.56 26.82 55.93
N GLU A 636 9.89 27.54 56.84
CA GLU A 636 9.70 27.11 58.22
C GLU A 636 8.80 25.87 58.31
N LEU A 637 7.75 25.78 57.49
CA LEU A 637 6.91 24.58 57.40
C LEU A 637 7.71 23.37 56.88
N VAL A 638 8.58 23.54 55.89
CA VAL A 638 9.49 22.48 55.42
C VAL A 638 10.43 22.04 56.53
N LYS A 639 11.10 22.96 57.23
CA LYS A 639 11.99 22.62 58.36
C LYS A 639 11.26 21.84 59.45
N LYS A 640 10.05 22.29 59.81
CA LYS A 640 9.19 21.60 60.78
C LYS A 640 8.87 20.17 60.30
N THR A 641 8.41 20.02 59.06
CA THR A 641 8.07 18.71 58.49
C THR A 641 9.28 17.78 58.41
N VAL A 642 10.42 18.27 57.94
CA VAL A 642 11.67 17.49 57.85
C VAL A 642 12.14 17.05 59.25
N SER A 643 11.98 17.88 60.28
CA SER A 643 12.35 17.49 61.66
C SER A 643 11.53 16.32 62.21
N THR A 644 10.31 16.13 61.71
CA THR A 644 9.40 15.04 62.10
C THR A 644 9.50 13.79 61.22
N MET A 645 10.24 13.84 60.11
CA MET A 645 10.41 12.68 59.22
C MET A 645 11.22 11.56 59.87
N PRO A 646 10.99 10.29 59.51
CA PRO A 646 11.91 9.19 59.79
C PRO A 646 13.35 9.46 59.35
N ALA A 647 14.32 8.82 60.02
CA ALA A 647 15.74 9.10 59.83
C ALA A 647 16.22 8.95 58.37
N HIS A 648 15.70 7.97 57.62
CA HIS A 648 16.10 7.74 56.23
C HIS A 648 15.69 8.90 55.31
N PHE A 649 14.47 9.41 55.43
CA PHE A 649 14.03 10.61 54.69
C PHE A 649 14.79 11.88 55.09
N GLN A 650 15.10 12.03 56.38
CA GLN A 650 15.89 13.17 56.86
C GLN A 650 17.31 13.18 56.30
N VAL A 651 17.97 12.02 56.26
CA VAL A 651 19.33 11.88 55.75
C VAL A 651 19.35 12.22 54.27
N ASN A 652 18.47 11.63 53.47
CA ASN A 652 18.35 11.89 52.04
C ASN A 652 18.11 13.38 51.76
N TYR A 653 17.14 14.00 52.44
CA TYR A 653 16.83 15.42 52.25
C TYR A 653 18.01 16.33 52.62
N LYS A 654 18.65 16.08 53.78
CA LYS A 654 19.80 16.89 54.25
C LYS A 654 21.01 16.75 53.34
N GLU A 655 21.25 15.56 52.81
CA GLU A 655 22.33 15.31 51.85
C GLU A 655 22.09 16.04 50.53
N ALA A 656 20.86 15.99 49.99
CA ALA A 656 20.50 16.71 48.79
C ALA A 656 20.51 18.24 48.98
N ALA A 657 20.16 18.73 50.16
CA ALA A 657 20.12 20.16 50.50
C ALA A 657 21.48 20.75 50.92
N LYS A 658 22.55 19.95 51.02
CA LYS A 658 23.86 20.32 51.57
C LYS A 658 24.53 21.53 50.88
N ASN A 659 24.17 21.82 49.63
CA ASN A 659 24.72 22.94 48.87
C ASN A 659 23.85 24.22 48.92
N ASN A 660 22.67 24.19 49.57
CA ASN A 660 21.66 25.26 49.55
C ASN A 660 21.04 25.52 50.94
N HIS A 661 21.86 25.56 52.00
CA HIS A 661 21.37 25.63 53.40
C HIS A 661 20.45 26.83 53.72
N ASP A 662 20.56 27.94 53.00
CA ASP A 662 19.77 29.16 53.21
C ASP A 662 18.72 29.44 52.11
N ALA A 663 18.48 28.48 51.21
CA ALA A 663 17.55 28.65 50.09
C ALA A 663 16.45 27.58 50.09
N LEU A 664 15.22 28.01 49.83
CA LEU A 664 14.08 27.13 49.65
C LEU A 664 14.03 26.67 48.19
N THR A 665 14.04 25.35 47.98
CA THR A 665 13.79 24.77 46.65
C THR A 665 12.31 24.91 46.30
N VAL A 666 12.01 25.62 45.23
CA VAL A 666 10.66 25.80 44.71
C VAL A 666 10.61 25.22 43.31
N CYS A 667 9.68 24.29 43.10
CA CYS A 667 9.41 23.66 41.81
C CYS A 667 7.99 24.01 41.39
N SER A 668 7.82 24.57 40.20
CA SER A 668 6.47 24.80 39.67
C SER A 668 5.66 23.50 39.48
N SER A 669 6.32 22.34 39.43
CA SER A 669 5.75 20.98 39.54
C SER A 669 4.72 20.64 38.47
N GLU A 670 4.94 21.13 37.26
CA GLU A 670 3.98 21.03 36.16
C GLU A 670 3.84 19.63 35.57
N VAL A 671 4.89 18.81 35.74
CA VAL A 671 4.91 17.40 35.33
C VAL A 671 5.85 16.61 36.22
N PHE A 672 5.40 15.45 36.71
CA PHE A 672 6.24 14.52 37.46
C PHE A 672 5.67 13.10 37.46
N TYR A 673 6.52 12.10 37.66
CA TYR A 673 6.12 10.70 37.77
C TYR A 673 6.59 10.08 39.09
N VAL A 674 5.67 9.40 39.78
CA VAL A 674 5.95 8.63 41.00
C VAL A 674 5.84 7.12 40.68
N PRO A 675 6.93 6.35 40.79
CA PRO A 675 6.91 4.91 40.55
C PRO A 675 6.16 4.19 41.66
N LYS A 676 5.50 3.06 41.34
CA LYS A 676 4.72 2.29 42.33
C LYS A 676 5.48 1.96 43.62
N ARG A 677 6.79 1.68 43.52
CA ARG A 677 7.63 1.34 44.67
C ARG A 677 7.75 2.47 45.71
N LEU A 678 7.57 3.72 45.30
CA LEU A 678 7.69 4.92 46.15
C LEU A 678 6.33 5.51 46.57
N VAL A 679 5.23 4.84 46.21
CA VAL A 679 3.88 5.32 46.54
C VAL A 679 3.66 5.33 48.05
N THR A 680 4.16 4.33 48.78
CA THR A 680 4.05 4.28 50.25
C THR A 680 4.81 5.43 50.89
N ASP A 681 6.05 5.65 50.46
CA ASP A 681 6.90 6.72 50.95
C ASP A 681 6.28 8.10 50.70
N PHE A 682 5.66 8.27 49.53
CA PHE A 682 4.91 9.48 49.21
C PHE A 682 3.73 9.67 50.16
N VAL A 683 2.93 8.64 50.42
CA VAL A 683 1.77 8.72 51.33
C VAL A 683 2.22 9.06 52.76
N ASP A 684 3.28 8.41 53.26
CA ASP A 684 3.84 8.69 54.59
C ASP A 684 4.28 10.16 54.72
N LEU A 685 4.90 10.71 53.67
CA LEU A 685 5.33 12.12 53.63
C LEU A 685 4.13 13.08 53.57
N VAL A 686 3.06 12.74 52.85
CA VAL A 686 1.82 13.51 52.83
C VAL A 686 1.17 13.53 54.21
N ASP A 687 1.13 12.39 54.90
CA ASP A 687 0.55 12.25 56.24
C ASP A 687 1.34 13.05 57.29
N LEU A 688 2.68 13.12 57.15
CA LEU A 688 3.53 13.97 57.99
C LEU A 688 3.28 15.47 57.80
N VAL A 689 2.86 15.89 56.60
CA VAL A 689 2.44 17.29 56.37
C VAL A 689 1.11 17.58 57.08
N GLY A 690 0.19 16.62 57.11
CA GLY A 690 -1.09 16.72 57.82
C GLY A 690 -1.89 17.97 57.41
N ASP A 691 -2.36 18.72 58.41
CA ASP A 691 -3.17 19.94 58.21
C ASP A 691 -2.33 21.20 57.93
N MET A 692 -1.00 21.09 57.80
CA MET A 692 -0.17 22.25 57.49
C MET A 692 -0.49 22.82 56.10
N ASP A 693 -0.42 24.14 55.99
CA ASP A 693 -0.65 24.89 54.75
C ASP A 693 0.63 24.98 53.90
N LEU A 694 1.20 23.80 53.62
CA LEU A 694 2.38 23.67 52.77
C LEU A 694 1.93 23.61 51.31
N HIS A 695 2.37 24.56 50.50
CA HIS A 695 1.96 24.68 49.10
C HIS A 695 2.66 23.63 48.23
N TYR A 696 1.96 23.09 47.23
CA TYR A 696 2.46 21.97 46.42
C TYR A 696 3.82 22.24 45.76
N LYS A 697 4.04 23.47 45.26
CA LYS A 697 5.33 23.90 44.67
C LYS A 697 6.54 23.78 45.59
N VAL A 698 6.31 23.65 46.89
CA VAL A 698 7.35 23.46 47.91
C VAL A 698 7.28 22.04 48.48
N ALA A 699 6.08 21.49 48.66
CA ALA A 699 5.90 20.12 49.14
C ALA A 699 6.48 19.06 48.19
N MET A 700 6.23 19.18 46.87
CA MET A 700 6.69 18.20 45.88
C MET A 700 8.21 18.06 45.81
N PRO A 701 9.03 19.13 45.70
CA PRO A 701 10.48 19.00 45.74
C PRO A 701 10.96 18.46 47.09
N MET A 702 10.35 18.86 48.21
CA MET A 702 10.67 18.27 49.51
C MET A 702 10.44 16.75 49.50
N PHE A 703 9.30 16.28 49.00
CA PHE A 703 8.99 14.85 48.92
C PHE A 703 9.99 14.10 48.05
N PHE A 704 10.29 14.58 46.84
CA PHE A 704 11.22 13.89 45.94
C PHE A 704 12.62 13.79 46.53
N LEU A 705 13.13 14.88 47.15
CA LEU A 705 14.45 14.90 47.78
C LEU A 705 14.53 14.07 49.06
N SER A 706 13.39 13.85 49.74
CA SER A 706 13.29 12.94 50.88
C SER A 706 13.25 11.48 50.45
N MET A 707 12.50 11.15 49.39
CA MET A 707 12.31 9.77 48.93
C MET A 707 13.56 9.17 48.28
N ASP A 708 14.29 9.92 47.45
CA ASP A 708 15.47 9.41 46.75
C ASP A 708 16.50 10.51 46.45
N SER A 709 17.75 10.12 46.16
CA SER A 709 18.81 11.07 45.78
C SER A 709 18.57 11.64 44.38
N PRO A 710 18.85 12.93 44.11
CA PRO A 710 18.76 13.52 42.76
C PRO A 710 19.60 12.83 41.69
N GLN A 711 20.59 12.02 42.07
CA GLN A 711 21.38 11.20 41.14
C GLN A 711 20.62 9.96 40.65
N ASN A 712 19.59 9.54 41.40
CA ASN A 712 18.74 8.40 41.10
C ASN A 712 17.43 8.81 40.40
N PHE A 713 17.20 10.10 40.16
CA PHE A 713 16.09 10.57 39.34
C PHE A 713 16.37 10.26 37.87
N ASP A 714 15.31 10.01 37.10
CA ASP A 714 15.44 9.85 35.66
C ASP A 714 15.56 11.24 34.99
N PRO A 715 16.58 11.46 34.13
CA PRO A 715 16.79 12.75 33.48
C PRO A 715 15.82 13.03 32.32
N VAL A 716 14.85 12.15 32.02
CA VAL A 716 13.98 12.25 30.83
C VAL A 716 13.28 13.59 30.70
N LEU A 717 12.89 14.26 31.79
CA LEU A 717 12.25 15.58 31.75
C LEU A 717 13.25 16.76 31.74
N GLY A 718 14.55 16.49 31.83
CA GLY A 718 15.59 17.52 31.89
C GLY A 718 15.75 18.34 30.61
N SER A 719 15.35 17.80 29.46
CA SER A 719 15.36 18.48 28.16
C SER A 719 14.03 19.15 27.78
N MET A 720 13.11 19.28 28.74
CA MET A 720 11.83 19.97 28.57
C MET A 720 12.00 21.41 28.07
N VAL A 721 11.15 21.83 27.13
CA VAL A 721 11.10 23.23 26.70
C VAL A 721 10.33 24.03 27.74
N TYR A 722 11.01 25.02 28.35
CA TYR A 722 10.45 25.84 29.41
C TYR A 722 10.68 27.35 29.17
N LYS A 723 9.59 28.13 29.17
CA LYS A 723 9.63 29.61 29.22
C LYS A 723 8.83 30.15 30.40
N LYS A 724 9.37 31.15 31.10
CA LYS A 724 8.65 31.82 32.19
C LYS A 724 7.50 32.65 31.57
N LYS A 725 6.27 32.50 32.09
CA LYS A 725 5.06 33.24 31.66
C LYS A 725 5.38 34.76 31.64
N SER A 726 5.59 35.33 30.46
CA SER A 726 5.73 36.78 30.26
C SER A 726 4.47 37.32 29.59
N SER A 727 4.04 38.53 29.96
CA SER A 727 2.73 39.14 29.73
C SER A 727 2.35 39.47 28.27
N SER A 728 2.96 38.84 27.27
CA SER A 728 2.63 39.04 25.84
C SER A 728 2.58 37.70 25.09
N PHE A 729 1.51 36.94 25.26
CA PHE A 729 1.25 35.72 24.47
C PHE A 729 0.41 36.07 23.24
N ASN A 730 1.05 36.47 22.14
CA ASN A 730 0.38 36.66 20.84
C ASN A 730 1.02 35.87 19.68
N SER A 731 1.86 34.88 19.96
CA SER A 731 2.34 33.95 18.93
C SER A 731 2.67 32.60 19.54
N SER A 732 1.64 31.81 19.86
CA SER A 732 1.77 30.47 20.43
C SER A 732 2.45 29.48 19.49
N SER A 733 2.52 29.73 18.18
CA SER A 733 3.04 28.77 17.21
C SER A 733 4.56 28.50 17.28
N SER A 734 5.36 29.35 17.93
CA SER A 734 6.84 29.22 17.93
C SER A 734 7.45 28.56 19.16
N LEU A 735 6.63 28.08 20.12
CA LEU A 735 7.12 27.48 21.36
C LEU A 735 7.19 25.94 21.31
N TYR A 736 6.27 25.30 20.59
CA TYR A 736 6.12 23.86 20.59
C TYR A 736 7.28 23.16 19.87
N SER A 737 7.71 22.00 20.38
CA SER A 737 8.69 21.14 19.76
C SER A 737 8.32 19.68 19.99
N ALA A 738 8.14 18.91 18.92
CA ALA A 738 7.84 17.49 19.00
C ALA A 738 9.01 16.65 19.53
N GLN A 739 10.24 17.18 19.51
CA GLN A 739 11.44 16.49 20.01
C GLN A 739 11.64 16.64 21.52
N ALA A 740 10.92 17.55 22.17
CA ALA A 740 11.00 17.74 23.61
C ALA A 740 10.12 16.72 24.35
N PRO A 741 10.51 16.23 25.54
CA PRO A 741 9.71 15.30 26.35
C PRO A 741 8.44 15.95 26.91
N ALA A 742 8.51 17.26 27.18
CA ALA A 742 7.37 18.08 27.54
C ALA A 742 7.61 19.54 27.11
N VAL A 743 6.53 20.32 27.00
CA VAL A 743 6.56 21.74 26.62
C VAL A 743 5.70 22.56 27.57
N HIS A 744 6.27 23.62 28.15
CA HIS A 744 5.58 24.56 29.03
C HIS A 744 6.02 26.02 28.79
N PRO A 745 5.11 27.00 28.89
CA PRO A 745 3.66 26.87 29.06
C PRO A 745 2.91 26.76 27.73
N TRP A 746 1.79 26.05 27.72
CA TRP A 746 0.89 25.94 26.58
C TRP A 746 -0.58 26.02 27.02
N SER A 747 -1.20 27.20 26.92
CA SER A 747 -2.58 27.38 27.35
C SER A 747 -3.59 26.99 26.27
N ILE A 748 -4.55 26.13 26.62
CA ILE A 748 -5.71 25.78 25.78
C ILE A 748 -6.97 26.35 26.42
N SER A 749 -7.68 27.20 25.68
CA SER A 749 -8.88 27.88 26.18
C SER A 749 -10.14 27.59 25.34
N SER A 750 -9.96 26.97 24.18
CA SER A 750 -11.01 26.64 23.23
C SER A 750 -10.68 25.38 22.44
N GLU A 751 -11.71 24.76 21.86
CA GLU A 751 -11.58 23.63 20.94
C GLU A 751 -10.65 23.97 19.74
N GLN A 752 -10.68 25.22 19.27
CA GLN A 752 -9.78 25.69 18.21
C GLN A 752 -8.31 25.68 18.63
N ASP A 753 -8.02 26.05 19.88
CA ASP A 753 -6.66 25.97 20.43
C ASP A 753 -6.21 24.52 20.58
N PHE A 754 -7.13 23.62 20.95
CA PHE A 754 -6.87 22.20 21.06
C PHE A 754 -6.59 21.57 19.68
N ILE A 755 -7.39 21.87 18.67
CA ILE A 755 -7.16 21.45 17.28
C ILE A 755 -5.79 21.94 16.78
N ARG A 756 -5.41 23.18 17.09
CA ARG A 756 -4.08 23.72 16.74
C ARG A 756 -2.96 22.95 17.42
N LEU A 757 -3.10 22.62 18.70
CA LEU A 757 -2.14 21.78 19.40
C LEU A 757 -2.03 20.40 18.76
N VAL A 758 -3.16 19.73 18.50
CA VAL A 758 -3.16 18.38 17.94
C VAL A 758 -2.45 18.33 16.58
N ARG A 759 -2.65 19.35 15.74
CA ARG A 759 -1.92 19.51 14.47
C ARG A 759 -0.41 19.67 14.66
N GLN A 760 0.03 20.31 15.74
CA GLN A 760 1.46 20.41 16.06
C GLN A 760 2.01 19.11 16.66
N MET A 761 1.23 18.42 17.49
CA MET A 761 1.60 17.11 18.05
C MET A 761 1.66 16.01 16.99
N ALA A 762 0.95 16.17 15.87
CA ALA A 762 0.99 15.25 14.74
C ALA A 762 2.39 15.07 14.12
N GLU A 763 3.31 16.01 14.33
CA GLU A 763 4.72 15.83 13.93
C GLU A 763 5.39 14.66 14.69
N GLY A 764 4.98 14.39 15.93
CA GLY A 764 5.50 13.29 16.75
C GLY A 764 4.61 12.04 16.81
N ASP A 765 3.28 12.21 16.74
CA ASP A 765 2.31 11.12 16.57
C ASP A 765 1.32 11.47 15.46
N PRO A 766 1.59 11.05 14.20
CA PRO A 766 0.75 11.40 13.06
C PRO A 766 -0.71 10.94 13.16
N LEU A 767 -1.01 9.88 13.94
CA LEU A 767 -2.39 9.41 14.12
C LEU A 767 -3.25 10.38 14.93
N LEU A 768 -2.64 11.38 15.59
CA LEU A 768 -3.38 12.43 16.27
C LEU A 768 -4.23 13.27 15.30
N MET A 769 -3.89 13.31 14.01
CA MET A 769 -4.73 13.95 12.98
C MET A 769 -6.12 13.34 12.85
N GLU A 770 -6.34 12.11 13.31
CA GLU A 770 -7.68 11.48 13.33
C GLU A 770 -8.62 12.09 14.40
N LEU A 771 -8.08 12.87 15.36
CA LEU A 771 -8.85 13.51 16.42
C LEU A 771 -9.37 14.92 16.05
N VAL A 772 -9.03 15.43 14.86
CA VAL A 772 -9.26 16.81 14.42
C VAL A 772 -10.15 16.90 13.19
#